data_AF-A0A2E4IYD4-F1
#
_entry.id   AF-A0A2E4IYD4-F1
#
_cell.length_a   1.000
_cell.length_b   1.000
_cell.length_c   1.000
_cell.angle_alpha   90.00
_cell.angle_beta   90.00
_cell.angle_gamma   90.00
#
_symmetry.space_group_name_H-M   'P 1'
#
loop_
_entity.id
_entity.type
_entity.pdbx_description
1 polymer ?
#
loop_
_entity_poly.entity_id
_entity_poly.type
_entity_poly.pdbx_seq_one_letter_code
_entity_poly.pdbx_strand_id
1 'polypeptide(L)'
;MSAYLELTVSKAEAPLEDATLTRGTTLGAACARYHTLLSTTGANFHTRVFLTERPQTIKLPLPSAVWRGSHFEISDRAQMLASVTRLGASINATLCSTVSGQVAYPIQLLLTDNAPTGIIPLTYPNWDEISSAIGVRQVRVVDENSRPHVVKFTDDTKQNAVGKAVEQIMLDIYNSAWERRQILVSPFAPSLTKSVMRVPYGHNATGYSLCAEVVGKKPSLSNAAMEGVLKAAIEIEFGDSTENYKEFLDNGHRGMKAAKYAENVVSALSTLTAALIPYRADGRTVFLPSQLQTFPAESWSAEATAAPISADDCDGSAANITSFVHQVRRIFEPGSPPENQSSYPYLYALHRTLAHYEVGIAILGANAANADAADQGKTHLAGHAMALFIPRLHLVHALDRGARSRADTLQTKQQAEGLADPNETGAVQVAMSHPADDIAKITEAHIMALYGTDDAIPHDELELKIIRSGAESISEHGHLFATLQPLAGEGTSAAQSRLYTKDGVARAKRARDSKHSMQIAELLSPSVASVVKALDAGEDDQHMFYRQFVELIFDTSSPLMKSTALLHREKAHCQVVLVSTTTDGKVIQAGVTPKQLATGDFAAIPLYTVDEAQNTTLQKSLAEVQQNTLGRSSVPLKLGKEETQILASAKEIVEGLNRRFSVNTPSENAIALDVVIPFAALAHNRRAVKGVSDLILMALPPNTAGVATWTPIDELATGSDGSNAGAFVSLQLSVDPQQCGVLA
;
A
#
# COMPACT_ATOMS: atom_id res chain seq x y z
N MET A 1 -26.71 27.37 -6.18
CA MET A 1 -25.81 28.27 -5.45
C MET A 1 -24.83 27.39 -4.70
N SER A 2 -23.56 27.50 -5.02
CA SER A 2 -22.52 26.66 -4.43
C SER A 2 -21.95 27.34 -3.19
N ALA A 3 -21.68 26.56 -2.13
CA ALA A 3 -21.08 27.07 -0.91
C ALA A 3 -19.58 26.77 -0.86
N TYR A 4 -18.84 27.65 -0.20
CA TYR A 4 -17.42 27.50 0.08
C TYR A 4 -17.12 27.87 1.52
N LEU A 5 -16.23 27.12 2.16
CA LEU A 5 -15.58 27.50 3.40
C LEU A 5 -14.41 28.42 3.03
N GLU A 6 -14.53 29.71 3.32
CA GLU A 6 -13.44 30.65 3.18
C GLU A 6 -12.75 30.83 4.52
N LEU A 7 -11.44 30.63 4.54
CA LEU A 7 -10.62 30.82 5.74
C LEU A 7 -9.23 31.35 5.38
N THR A 8 -8.61 32.04 6.32
CA THR A 8 -7.22 32.45 6.23
C THR A 8 -6.37 31.46 7.03
N VAL A 9 -5.42 30.82 6.37
CA VAL A 9 -4.58 29.73 6.91
C VAL A 9 -3.11 30.10 6.96
N SER A 10 -2.38 29.63 7.97
CA SER A 10 -0.93 29.67 8.05
C SER A 10 -0.38 28.41 8.71
N LYS A 11 0.89 28.11 8.47
CA LYS A 11 1.59 27.04 9.18
C LYS A 11 2.02 27.55 10.56
N ALA A 12 1.53 26.93 11.63
CA ALA A 12 1.70 27.39 13.02
C ALA A 12 2.72 26.52 13.80
N GLU A 13 3.77 26.05 13.13
CA GLU A 13 4.85 25.26 13.72
C GLU A 13 6.20 25.99 13.59
N ALA A 14 7.17 25.64 14.43
CA ALA A 14 8.53 26.17 14.36
C ALA A 14 9.15 25.91 12.97
N PRO A 15 10.01 26.82 12.46
CA PRO A 15 10.71 26.61 11.19
C PRO A 15 11.81 25.55 11.39
N LEU A 16 11.46 24.29 11.16
CA LEU A 16 12.38 23.18 11.32
C LEU A 16 13.50 23.19 10.29
N GLU A 17 13.28 23.84 9.15
CA GLU A 17 14.29 24.16 8.15
C GLU A 17 15.43 24.98 8.77
N ASP A 18 15.11 26.04 9.52
CA ASP A 18 16.09 26.92 10.15
C ASP A 18 16.83 26.19 11.27
N ALA A 19 16.11 25.42 12.10
CA ALA A 19 16.70 24.61 13.16
C ALA A 19 17.66 23.56 12.59
N THR A 20 17.29 22.94 11.46
CA THR A 20 18.11 21.96 10.76
C THR A 20 19.39 22.58 10.21
N LEU A 21 19.28 23.72 9.54
CA LEU A 21 20.44 24.42 8.98
C LEU A 21 21.38 24.96 10.06
N THR A 22 20.85 25.34 11.22
CA THR A 22 21.65 25.96 12.30
C THR A 22 22.23 24.96 13.30
N ARG A 23 21.56 23.82 13.54
CA ARG A 23 21.98 22.83 14.55
C ARG A 23 22.44 21.48 13.96
N GLY A 24 22.23 21.28 12.66
CA GLY A 24 22.45 20.00 11.99
C GLY A 24 21.36 18.98 12.28
N THR A 25 21.18 18.02 11.36
CA THR A 25 20.29 16.87 11.53
C THR A 25 20.71 15.73 10.59
N THR A 26 20.09 14.56 10.72
CA THR A 26 20.27 13.44 9.78
C THR A 26 19.61 13.75 8.44
N LEU A 27 20.20 13.38 7.31
CA LEU A 27 19.59 13.61 5.97
C LEU A 27 18.19 13.00 5.81
N GLY A 28 17.90 11.90 6.51
CA GLY A 28 16.55 11.29 6.53
C GLY A 28 15.50 12.08 7.32
N ALA A 29 15.89 13.19 7.95
CA ALA A 29 14.98 14.02 8.71
C ALA A 29 14.04 14.79 7.80
N ALA A 30 12.73 14.68 8.06
CA ALA A 30 11.72 15.45 7.35
C ALA A 30 11.63 16.86 7.96
N CYS A 31 12.52 17.74 7.52
CA CYS A 31 12.82 18.99 8.20
C CYS A 31 12.27 20.25 7.53
N ALA A 32 12.02 20.25 6.22
CA ALA A 32 11.55 21.44 5.52
C ALA A 32 10.05 21.36 5.24
N ARG A 33 9.35 22.50 5.36
CA ARG A 33 7.91 22.56 5.05
C ARG A 33 7.68 22.24 3.58
N TYR A 34 6.62 21.51 3.30
CA TYR A 34 6.10 21.31 1.94
C TYR A 34 4.61 21.64 1.89
N HIS A 35 3.93 21.21 0.83
CA HIS A 35 2.53 21.56 0.64
C HIS A 35 1.63 21.01 1.75
N THR A 36 0.60 21.79 2.04
CA THR A 36 -0.55 21.40 2.83
C THR A 36 -1.71 21.15 1.88
N LEU A 37 -2.40 20.04 2.09
CA LEU A 37 -3.57 19.63 1.34
C LEU A 37 -4.78 19.90 2.22
N LEU A 38 -5.77 20.59 1.67
CA LEU A 38 -6.94 21.04 2.41
C LEU A 38 -8.21 20.68 1.64
N SER A 39 -9.20 20.12 2.31
CA SER A 39 -10.52 19.89 1.73
C SER A 39 -11.60 19.92 2.82
N THR A 40 -12.82 19.56 2.46
CA THR A 40 -13.94 19.43 3.40
C THR A 40 -14.63 18.09 3.17
N THR A 41 -15.44 17.65 4.14
CA THR A 41 -16.23 16.43 4.01
C THR A 41 -16.98 16.35 2.67
N GLY A 42 -16.79 15.23 1.97
CA GLY A 42 -17.42 14.95 0.68
C GLY A 42 -16.81 15.66 -0.53
N ALA A 43 -15.73 16.44 -0.35
CA ALA A 43 -15.04 17.07 -1.46
C ALA A 43 -14.32 16.02 -2.33
N ASN A 44 -14.60 16.02 -3.63
CA ASN A 44 -13.93 15.13 -4.58
C ASN A 44 -12.43 15.41 -4.71
N PHE A 45 -12.03 16.65 -4.45
CA PHE A 45 -10.67 17.15 -4.65
C PHE A 45 -10.19 17.96 -3.47
N HIS A 46 -8.88 17.89 -3.22
CA HIS A 46 -8.22 18.76 -2.26
C HIS A 46 -7.61 19.99 -2.94
N THR A 47 -7.47 21.07 -2.17
CA THR A 47 -6.71 22.26 -2.53
C THR A 47 -5.29 22.11 -2.00
N ARG A 48 -4.29 22.24 -2.87
CA ARG A 48 -2.87 22.18 -2.52
C ARG A 48 -2.33 23.60 -2.32
N VAL A 49 -1.81 23.88 -1.13
CA VAL A 49 -1.29 25.21 -0.75
C VAL A 49 0.07 25.07 -0.10
N PHE A 50 1.03 25.92 -0.47
CA PHE A 50 2.30 26.00 0.26
C PHE A 50 2.14 26.97 1.44
N LEU A 51 1.89 26.44 2.64
CA LEU A 51 1.69 27.25 3.83
C LEU A 51 3.02 27.56 4.51
N THR A 52 3.24 28.84 4.81
CA THR A 52 4.31 29.32 5.70
C THR A 52 3.69 30.03 6.90
N GLU A 53 4.48 30.72 7.72
CA GLU A 53 3.99 31.66 8.73
C GLU A 53 3.15 32.80 8.15
N ARG A 54 3.30 33.08 6.84
CA ARG A 54 2.51 34.10 6.14
C ARG A 54 1.11 33.58 5.83
N PRO A 55 0.06 34.25 6.34
CA PRO A 55 -1.28 33.73 6.20
C PRO A 55 -1.84 33.96 4.79
N GLN A 56 -2.56 32.97 4.28
CA GLN A 56 -3.14 32.94 2.94
C GLN A 56 -4.64 32.67 3.05
N THR A 57 -5.45 33.46 2.34
CA THR A 57 -6.89 33.21 2.24
C THR A 57 -7.17 32.17 1.17
N ILE A 58 -7.92 31.15 1.53
CA ILE A 58 -8.29 30.04 0.67
C ILE A 58 -9.81 29.84 0.69
N LYS A 59 -10.33 29.23 -0.37
CA LYS A 59 -11.73 28.80 -0.47
C LYS A 59 -11.77 27.31 -0.73
N LEU A 60 -12.41 26.57 0.17
CA LEU A 60 -12.63 25.14 0.03
C LEU A 60 -14.10 24.91 -0.35
N PRO A 61 -14.41 24.11 -1.37
CA PRO A 61 -15.80 23.73 -1.66
C PRO A 61 -16.47 23.14 -0.42
N LEU A 62 -17.78 23.35 -0.24
CA LEU A 62 -18.61 22.71 0.78
C LEU A 62 -19.75 21.93 0.12
N PRO A 63 -19.49 20.70 -0.37
CA PRO A 63 -20.50 19.93 -1.11
C PRO A 63 -21.71 19.54 -0.25
N SER A 64 -21.51 19.43 1.07
CA SER A 64 -22.56 19.09 2.04
C SER A 64 -23.52 20.25 2.36
N ALA A 65 -23.22 21.47 1.89
CA ALA A 65 -24.03 22.65 2.20
C ALA A 65 -25.26 22.76 1.27
N VAL A 66 -26.44 22.91 1.86
CA VAL A 66 -27.71 23.06 1.13
C VAL A 66 -28.26 24.46 1.34
N TRP A 67 -28.56 25.17 0.25
CA TRP A 67 -29.16 26.50 0.33
C TRP A 67 -30.65 26.44 0.72
N ARG A 68 -31.03 27.15 1.79
CA ARG A 68 -32.42 27.25 2.29
C ARG A 68 -32.90 28.69 2.35
N GLY A 69 -32.90 29.35 1.20
CA GLY A 69 -33.52 30.67 1.00
C GLY A 69 -32.77 31.86 1.60
N SER A 70 -32.30 31.76 2.86
CA SER A 70 -31.59 32.83 3.58
C SER A 70 -30.29 32.37 4.26
N HIS A 71 -30.02 31.08 4.28
CA HIS A 71 -28.87 30.49 4.96
C HIS A 71 -28.48 29.18 4.27
N PHE A 72 -27.25 28.72 4.55
CA PHE A 72 -26.83 27.36 4.24
C PHE A 72 -27.12 26.44 5.44
N GLU A 73 -27.73 25.29 5.18
CA GLU A 73 -27.76 24.16 6.10
C GLU A 73 -26.51 23.30 5.86
N ILE A 74 -25.78 22.98 6.93
CA ILE A 74 -24.58 22.14 6.89
C ILE A 74 -24.72 21.07 7.98
N SER A 75 -24.32 19.84 7.70
CA SER A 75 -24.24 18.79 8.73
C SER A 75 -23.32 19.22 9.87
N ASP A 76 -23.73 18.99 11.11
CA ASP A 76 -22.87 19.15 12.30
C ASP A 76 -21.65 18.21 12.31
N ARG A 77 -21.68 17.15 11.49
CA ARG A 77 -20.58 16.21 11.26
C ARG A 77 -19.64 16.62 10.13
N ALA A 78 -19.88 17.75 9.46
CA ALA A 78 -18.98 18.25 8.43
C ALA A 78 -17.64 18.73 9.01
N GLN A 79 -16.54 18.30 8.39
CA GLN A 79 -15.18 18.54 8.84
C GLN A 79 -14.35 19.26 7.79
N MET A 80 -13.42 20.10 8.25
CA MET A 80 -12.28 20.55 7.48
C MET A 80 -11.20 19.48 7.58
N LEU A 81 -10.73 19.03 6.44
CA LEU A 81 -9.72 17.98 6.33
C LEU A 81 -8.40 18.63 5.94
N ALA A 82 -7.31 18.27 6.62
CA ALA A 82 -5.99 18.74 6.26
C ALA A 82 -4.92 17.66 6.41
N SER A 83 -3.99 17.64 5.46
CA SER A 83 -2.76 16.84 5.53
C SER A 83 -1.58 17.75 5.24
N VAL A 84 -0.62 17.78 6.16
CA VAL A 84 0.60 18.56 6.03
C VAL A 84 1.73 17.62 5.65
N THR A 85 2.54 18.05 4.69
CA THR A 85 3.74 17.32 4.29
C THR A 85 5.00 18.13 4.59
N ARG A 86 6.11 17.40 4.71
CA ARG A 86 7.47 17.94 4.80
C ARG A 86 8.37 17.28 3.77
N LEU A 87 9.44 17.96 3.40
CA LEU A 87 10.52 17.42 2.58
C LEU A 87 11.52 16.67 3.46
N GLY A 88 11.94 15.50 2.99
CA GLY A 88 13.01 14.70 3.57
C GLY A 88 13.71 13.86 2.50
N ALA A 89 14.70 13.08 2.91
CA ALA A 89 15.33 12.11 2.03
C ALA A 89 14.80 10.69 2.30
N SER A 90 14.60 9.93 1.23
CA SER A 90 14.44 8.47 1.23
C SER A 90 15.77 7.77 1.52
N ILE A 91 15.77 6.44 1.67
CA ILE A 91 17.00 5.68 1.97
C ILE A 91 18.07 5.79 0.88
N ASN A 92 17.65 6.05 -0.35
CA ASN A 92 18.51 6.23 -1.52
C ASN A 92 18.83 7.71 -1.79
N ALA A 93 18.68 8.57 -0.78
CA ALA A 93 18.93 10.01 -0.83
C ALA A 93 18.06 10.79 -1.86
N THR A 94 16.90 10.26 -2.23
CA THR A 94 15.94 10.96 -3.08
C THR A 94 15.17 11.98 -2.26
N LEU A 95 15.17 13.24 -2.72
CA LEU A 95 14.39 14.31 -2.09
C LEU A 95 12.90 14.11 -2.39
N CYS A 96 12.14 13.81 -1.35
CA CYS A 96 10.74 13.41 -1.42
C CYS A 96 9.91 14.15 -0.36
N SER A 97 8.59 14.11 -0.53
CA SER A 97 7.64 14.60 0.46
C SER A 97 7.14 13.46 1.35
N THR A 98 6.83 13.74 2.61
CA THR A 98 6.30 12.74 3.55
C THR A 98 5.26 13.41 4.44
N VAL A 99 4.23 12.67 4.83
CA VAL A 99 3.17 13.18 5.71
C VAL A 99 3.76 13.49 7.09
N SER A 100 3.56 14.72 7.56
CA SER A 100 3.99 15.17 8.89
C SER A 100 2.85 15.30 9.90
N GLY A 101 1.60 15.30 9.42
CA GLY A 101 0.41 15.28 10.27
C GLY A 101 -0.87 15.42 9.44
N GLN A 102 -1.97 14.91 9.98
CA GLN A 102 -3.29 14.92 9.38
C GLN A 102 -4.34 15.33 10.42
N VAL A 103 -5.47 15.87 9.99
CA VAL A 103 -6.59 16.20 10.88
C VAL A 103 -7.91 16.23 10.13
N ALA A 104 -8.97 15.84 10.83
CA ALA A 104 -10.34 16.13 10.46
C ALA A 104 -11.01 16.93 11.57
N TYR A 105 -11.17 18.24 11.35
CA TYR A 105 -11.58 19.19 12.37
C TYR A 105 -13.03 19.66 12.13
N PRO A 106 -13.95 19.56 13.11
CA PRO A 106 -15.35 19.95 12.91
C PRO A 106 -15.50 21.42 12.45
N ILE A 107 -16.23 21.63 11.35
CA ILE A 107 -16.47 22.98 10.80
C ILE A 107 -17.31 23.82 11.76
N GLN A 108 -18.20 23.17 12.52
CA GLN A 108 -18.98 23.84 13.56
C GLN A 108 -18.08 24.57 14.55
N LEU A 109 -17.05 23.88 15.08
CA LEU A 109 -16.11 24.48 16.03
C LEU A 109 -15.35 25.67 15.41
N LEU A 110 -14.95 25.56 14.14
CA LEU A 110 -14.28 26.67 13.42
C LEU A 110 -15.15 27.93 13.29
N LEU A 111 -16.46 27.75 13.16
CA LEU A 111 -17.41 28.85 12.98
C LEU A 111 -17.98 29.38 14.30
N THR A 112 -18.08 28.55 15.35
CA THR A 112 -18.65 28.94 16.65
C THR A 112 -17.65 29.60 17.58
N ASP A 113 -16.37 29.24 17.50
CA ASP A 113 -15.39 29.67 18.51
C ASP A 113 -15.16 31.19 18.52
N ASN A 114 -15.59 31.94 17.49
CA ASN A 114 -15.41 33.40 17.35
C ASN A 114 -13.96 33.89 17.59
N ALA A 115 -13.01 32.97 17.73
CA ALA A 115 -11.65 33.27 18.06
C ALA A 115 -11.03 33.93 16.82
N PRO A 116 -10.43 35.12 16.95
CA PRO A 116 -9.79 35.79 15.83
C PRO A 116 -8.63 34.96 15.24
N THR A 117 -8.15 33.94 15.97
CA THR A 117 -7.20 32.92 15.48
C THR A 117 -7.38 31.63 16.29
N GLY A 118 -7.53 30.49 15.61
CA GLY A 118 -7.49 29.14 16.18
C GLY A 118 -6.24 28.39 15.73
N ILE A 119 -5.71 27.52 16.57
CA ILE A 119 -4.62 26.60 16.22
C ILE A 119 -5.19 25.19 16.20
N ILE A 120 -5.04 24.51 15.06
CA ILE A 120 -5.48 23.14 14.88
C ILE A 120 -4.24 22.25 14.93
N PRO A 121 -4.08 21.41 15.98
CA PRO A 121 -3.03 20.40 16.00
C PRO A 121 -3.35 19.31 14.97
N LEU A 122 -2.31 18.81 14.31
CA LEU A 122 -2.40 17.69 13.40
C LEU A 122 -1.83 16.45 14.07
N THR A 123 -2.56 15.35 13.95
CA THR A 123 -2.16 14.04 14.47
C THR A 123 -1.38 13.29 13.41
N TYR A 124 -0.28 12.69 13.79
CA TYR A 124 0.33 11.63 13.00
C TYR A 124 -0.17 10.29 13.57
N PRO A 125 -0.60 9.32 12.74
CA PRO A 125 -1.09 8.03 13.24
C PRO A 125 -0.09 7.42 14.25
N ASN A 126 -0.62 6.99 15.41
CA ASN A 126 0.13 6.42 16.53
C ASN A 126 1.14 7.35 17.25
N TRP A 127 1.18 8.66 16.94
CA TRP A 127 2.08 9.63 17.58
C TRP A 127 1.38 10.95 17.90
N ASP A 128 1.17 11.22 19.19
CA ASP A 128 0.57 12.48 19.67
C ASP A 128 1.60 13.60 19.90
N GLU A 129 2.88 13.26 19.95
CA GLU A 129 3.96 14.15 20.40
C GLU A 129 4.60 14.94 19.25
N ILE A 130 4.21 14.68 18.00
CA ILE A 130 4.73 15.36 16.80
C ILE A 130 3.85 16.57 16.48
N SER A 131 4.35 17.77 16.77
CA SER A 131 3.63 19.03 16.61
C SER A 131 3.69 19.56 15.16
N SER A 132 2.80 19.07 14.30
CA SER A 132 2.36 19.86 13.15
C SER A 132 1.07 20.61 13.51
N ALA A 133 1.00 21.89 13.15
CA ALA A 133 -0.16 22.72 13.46
C ALA A 133 -0.48 23.69 12.31
N ILE A 134 -1.76 23.93 12.09
CA ILE A 134 -2.26 24.96 11.16
C ILE A 134 -2.96 26.04 11.99
N GLY A 135 -2.57 27.30 11.76
CA GLY A 135 -3.30 28.46 12.24
C GLY A 135 -4.44 28.78 11.28
N VAL A 136 -5.63 29.01 11.82
CA VAL A 136 -6.85 29.33 11.06
C VAL A 136 -7.46 30.61 11.62
N ARG A 137 -7.92 31.51 10.74
CA ARG A 137 -8.58 32.77 11.11
C ARG A 137 -9.58 33.23 10.06
N GLN A 138 -10.48 34.13 10.45
CA GLN A 138 -11.49 34.72 9.56
C GLN A 138 -12.35 33.67 8.82
N VAL A 139 -12.75 32.61 9.53
CA VAL A 139 -13.54 31.51 8.95
C VAL A 139 -14.96 31.99 8.69
N ARG A 140 -15.46 31.74 7.48
CA ARG A 140 -16.84 32.05 7.08
C ARG A 140 -17.30 31.18 5.92
N VAL A 141 -18.61 30.99 5.81
CA VAL A 141 -19.21 30.35 4.64
C VAL A 141 -19.60 31.43 3.63
N VAL A 142 -19.16 31.26 2.39
CA VAL A 142 -19.39 32.19 1.29
C VAL A 142 -19.98 31.49 0.07
N ASP A 143 -20.57 32.27 -0.83
CA ASP A 143 -20.98 31.79 -2.15
C ASP A 143 -19.85 31.89 -3.19
N GLU A 144 -20.15 31.50 -4.44
CA GLU A 144 -19.22 31.65 -5.57
C GLU A 144 -18.68 33.08 -5.76
N ASN A 145 -19.41 34.10 -5.30
CA ASN A 145 -19.04 35.51 -5.39
C ASN A 145 -18.34 36.04 -4.12
N SER A 146 -17.96 35.17 -3.17
CA SER A 146 -17.36 35.53 -1.88
C SER A 146 -18.28 36.32 -0.94
N ARG A 147 -19.60 36.27 -1.14
CA ARG A 147 -20.54 36.92 -0.22
C ARG A 147 -20.76 36.02 0.98
N PRO A 148 -20.63 36.52 2.22
CA PRO A 148 -20.83 35.72 3.41
C PRO A 148 -22.31 35.40 3.63
N HIS A 149 -22.58 34.18 4.13
CA HIS A 149 -23.93 33.69 4.41
C HIS A 149 -24.04 33.14 5.82
N VAL A 150 -25.25 33.24 6.39
CA VAL A 150 -25.57 32.61 7.68
C VAL A 150 -25.59 31.08 7.50
N VAL A 151 -25.12 30.36 8.51
CA VAL A 151 -25.08 28.89 8.54
C VAL A 151 -25.98 28.38 9.65
N LYS A 152 -26.73 27.32 9.39
CA LYS A 152 -27.38 26.50 10.42
C LYS A 152 -26.84 25.08 10.35
N PHE A 153 -26.48 24.55 11.50
CA PHE A 153 -26.06 23.15 11.62
C PHE A 153 -27.27 22.25 11.82
N THR A 154 -27.32 21.15 11.09
CA THR A 154 -28.37 20.13 11.19
C THR A 154 -27.82 18.89 11.87
N ASP A 155 -28.49 18.45 12.93
CA ASP A 155 -28.21 17.21 13.65
C ASP A 155 -28.82 16.01 12.91
N ASP A 156 -28.00 14.99 12.64
CA ASP A 156 -28.46 13.68 12.18
C ASP A 156 -28.50 12.69 13.34
N THR A 157 -29.62 12.72 14.08
CA THR A 157 -29.86 11.81 15.22
C THR A 157 -29.71 10.33 14.87
N LYS A 158 -30.01 9.92 13.63
CA LYS A 158 -29.87 8.52 13.20
C LYS A 158 -28.40 8.17 13.01
N GLN A 159 -27.64 9.03 12.34
CA GLN A 159 -26.20 8.82 12.16
C GLN A 159 -25.45 8.90 13.50
N ASN A 160 -25.89 9.76 14.43
CA ASN A 160 -25.34 9.83 15.78
C ASN A 160 -25.57 8.54 16.58
N ALA A 161 -26.71 7.86 16.39
CA ALA A 161 -26.96 6.55 16.98
C ALA A 161 -26.06 5.46 16.36
N VAL A 162 -25.86 5.48 15.04
CA VAL A 162 -24.91 4.59 14.34
C VAL A 162 -23.48 4.81 14.86
N GLY A 163 -23.07 6.07 15.03
CA GLY A 163 -21.77 6.45 15.57
C GLY A 163 -21.50 5.87 16.96
N LYS A 164 -22.47 5.93 17.87
CA LYS A 164 -22.33 5.31 19.20
C LYS A 164 -22.29 3.78 19.15
N ALA A 165 -23.10 3.17 18.29
CA ALA A 165 -23.12 1.72 18.15
C ALA A 165 -21.80 1.16 17.60
N VAL A 166 -21.18 1.87 16.64
CA VAL A 166 -19.92 1.41 16.04
C VAL A 166 -18.74 1.47 17.02
N GLU A 167 -18.73 2.40 17.98
CA GLU A 167 -17.69 2.44 19.02
C GLU A 167 -17.61 1.14 19.82
N GLN A 168 -18.76 0.60 20.21
CA GLN A 168 -18.81 -0.68 20.92
C GLN A 168 -18.37 -1.84 20.02
N ILE A 169 -18.80 -1.85 18.76
CA ILE A 169 -18.39 -2.89 17.80
C ILE A 169 -16.86 -2.88 17.59
N MET A 170 -16.26 -1.70 17.47
CA MET A 170 -14.81 -1.53 17.35
C MET A 170 -14.06 -2.04 18.59
N LEU A 171 -14.59 -1.75 19.79
CA LEU A 171 -14.05 -2.27 21.03
C LEU A 171 -14.15 -3.80 21.11
N ASP A 172 -15.27 -4.37 20.68
CA ASP A 172 -15.48 -5.82 20.64
C ASP A 172 -14.52 -6.50 19.65
N ILE A 173 -14.31 -5.90 18.48
CA ILE A 173 -13.31 -6.34 17.49
C ILE A 173 -11.89 -6.30 18.08
N TYR A 174 -11.53 -5.20 18.76
CA TYR A 174 -10.24 -5.06 19.41
C TYR A 174 -10.03 -6.15 20.47
N ASN A 175 -11.01 -6.33 21.37
CA ASN A 175 -10.95 -7.33 22.44
C ASN A 175 -10.87 -8.75 21.88
N SER A 176 -11.69 -9.09 20.88
CA SER A 176 -11.68 -10.43 20.25
C SER A 176 -10.34 -10.73 19.57
N ALA A 177 -9.80 -9.76 18.81
CA ALA A 177 -8.50 -9.90 18.17
C ALA A 177 -7.37 -10.06 19.21
N TRP A 178 -7.43 -9.28 20.30
CA TRP A 178 -6.47 -9.37 21.39
C TRP A 178 -6.52 -10.71 22.11
N GLU A 179 -7.71 -11.20 22.45
CA GLU A 179 -7.93 -12.51 23.09
C GLU A 179 -7.36 -13.65 22.24
N ARG A 180 -7.65 -13.68 20.93
CA ARG A 180 -7.09 -14.69 20.04
C ARG A 180 -5.57 -14.66 20.01
N ARG A 181 -4.98 -13.47 20.15
CA ARG A 181 -3.52 -13.27 20.09
C ARG A 181 -2.81 -13.49 21.41
N GLN A 182 -3.52 -13.59 22.52
CA GLN A 182 -2.97 -14.18 23.75
C GLN A 182 -2.57 -15.65 23.55
N ILE A 183 -3.14 -16.31 22.54
CA ILE A 183 -2.99 -17.74 22.28
C ILE A 183 -2.23 -18.00 20.99
N LEU A 184 -2.53 -17.26 19.91
CA LEU A 184 -1.83 -17.34 18.63
C LEU A 184 -0.62 -16.39 18.60
N VAL A 185 0.36 -16.61 19.47
CA VAL A 185 1.54 -15.72 19.60
C VAL A 185 2.59 -16.02 18.54
N SER A 186 3.09 -14.98 17.86
CA SER A 186 4.31 -15.12 17.05
C SER A 186 5.52 -14.97 17.97
N PRO A 187 6.45 -15.93 18.00
CA PRO A 187 7.59 -15.89 18.93
C PRO A 187 8.55 -14.73 18.64
N PHE A 188 8.60 -14.25 17.40
CA PHE A 188 9.49 -13.15 17.01
C PHE A 188 8.90 -11.76 17.24
N ALA A 189 7.56 -11.68 17.34
CA ALA A 189 6.88 -10.40 17.45
C ALA A 189 5.55 -10.56 18.24
N PRO A 190 5.64 -10.80 19.57
CA PRO A 190 4.49 -11.09 20.43
C PRO A 190 3.54 -9.90 20.64
N SER A 191 3.92 -8.70 20.20
CA SER A 191 3.11 -7.47 20.24
C SER A 191 2.32 -7.19 18.97
N LEU A 192 2.43 -8.00 17.91
CA LEU A 192 1.70 -7.79 16.67
C LEU A 192 0.20 -8.05 16.88
N THR A 193 -0.60 -7.01 17.05
CA THR A 193 -2.08 -7.10 17.01
C THR A 193 -2.65 -5.75 16.60
N LYS A 194 -2.90 -5.57 15.31
CA LYS A 194 -3.49 -4.32 14.81
C LYS A 194 -4.79 -4.63 14.10
N SER A 195 -5.87 -4.73 14.85
CA SER A 195 -7.23 -4.77 14.31
C SER A 195 -7.85 -3.38 14.25
N VAL A 196 -7.47 -2.52 15.19
CA VAL A 196 -7.90 -1.13 15.31
C VAL A 196 -6.66 -0.25 15.44
N MET A 197 -6.67 0.91 14.80
CA MET A 197 -5.59 1.88 14.81
C MET A 197 -6.12 3.29 15.06
N ARG A 198 -5.25 4.17 15.53
CA ARG A 198 -5.56 5.58 15.69
C ARG A 198 -5.32 6.34 14.38
N VAL A 199 -6.32 7.05 13.89
CA VAL A 199 -6.32 7.82 12.64
C VAL A 199 -6.99 9.18 12.82
N PRO A 200 -6.68 10.17 11.95
CA PRO A 200 -7.25 11.53 12.03
C PRO A 200 -8.78 11.63 11.87
N TYR A 201 -9.44 10.69 11.19
CA TYR A 201 -10.89 10.73 10.89
C TYR A 201 -11.61 9.42 11.24
N GLY A 202 -11.33 8.89 12.42
CA GLY A 202 -11.91 7.64 12.88
C GLY A 202 -13.44 7.64 12.98
N HIS A 203 -14.00 6.44 13.18
CA HIS A 203 -15.43 6.24 13.42
C HIS A 203 -15.93 7.12 14.56
N ASN A 204 -17.06 7.79 14.32
CA ASN A 204 -17.67 8.73 15.26
C ASN A 204 -16.73 9.85 15.78
N ALA A 205 -15.72 10.24 14.99
CA ALA A 205 -14.70 11.21 15.40
C ALA A 205 -13.91 10.81 16.67
N THR A 206 -13.92 9.52 17.04
CA THR A 206 -13.11 8.99 18.16
C THR A 206 -11.61 8.99 17.87
N GLY A 207 -11.25 9.11 16.59
CA GLY A 207 -9.88 8.94 16.13
C GLY A 207 -9.46 7.47 16.00
N TYR A 208 -10.39 6.50 16.03
CA TYR A 208 -10.09 5.08 15.80
C TYR A 208 -10.78 4.51 14.55
N SER A 209 -10.09 3.63 13.83
CA SER A 209 -10.54 2.99 12.58
C SER A 209 -10.00 1.57 12.47
N LEU A 210 -10.64 0.71 11.67
CA LEU A 210 -10.15 -0.64 11.42
C LEU A 210 -8.86 -0.58 10.59
N CYS A 211 -7.87 -1.41 10.92
CA CYS A 211 -6.67 -1.52 10.09
C CYS A 211 -6.99 -1.97 8.65
N ALA A 212 -8.10 -2.70 8.46
CA ALA A 212 -8.64 -3.07 7.16
C ALA A 212 -8.96 -1.87 6.26
N GLU A 213 -9.27 -0.70 6.83
CA GLU A 213 -9.51 0.54 6.06
C GLU A 213 -8.21 1.13 5.48
N VAL A 214 -7.04 0.64 5.90
CA VAL A 214 -5.77 0.99 5.24
C VAL A 214 -5.63 0.34 3.86
N VAL A 215 -6.25 -0.82 3.67
CA VAL A 215 -6.18 -1.61 2.45
C VAL A 215 -7.16 -1.03 1.43
N GLY A 216 -6.74 -0.89 0.16
CA GLY A 216 -7.69 -0.51 -0.90
C GLY A 216 -8.14 0.95 -0.88
N LYS A 217 -7.32 1.85 -0.32
CA LYS A 217 -7.53 3.31 -0.39
C LYS A 217 -7.66 3.78 -1.83
N LYS A 218 -8.20 4.98 -2.00
CA LYS A 218 -8.25 5.62 -3.32
C LYS A 218 -6.81 6.03 -3.70
N PRO A 219 -6.26 5.57 -4.84
CA PRO A 219 -4.95 6.03 -5.28
C PRO A 219 -5.00 7.52 -5.62
N SER A 220 -3.84 8.18 -5.56
CA SER A 220 -3.70 9.61 -5.86
C SER A 220 -3.59 9.92 -7.35
N LEU A 221 -3.28 8.90 -8.17
CA LEU A 221 -3.15 9.02 -9.62
C LEU A 221 -4.52 8.93 -10.33
N SER A 222 -4.61 9.56 -11.50
CA SER A 222 -5.74 9.35 -12.41
C SER A 222 -5.67 7.96 -13.06
N ASN A 223 -6.77 7.48 -13.61
CA ASN A 223 -6.80 6.19 -14.30
C ASN A 223 -5.84 6.18 -15.52
N ALA A 224 -5.69 7.32 -16.22
CA ALA A 224 -4.77 7.44 -17.36
C ALA A 224 -3.29 7.39 -16.91
N ALA A 225 -2.95 8.07 -15.81
CA ALA A 225 -1.62 7.97 -15.23
C ALA A 225 -1.34 6.54 -14.72
N MET A 226 -2.31 5.88 -14.06
CA MET A 226 -2.21 4.48 -13.65
C MET A 226 -1.94 3.55 -14.84
N GLU A 227 -2.70 3.68 -15.92
CA GLU A 227 -2.51 2.93 -17.17
C GLU A 227 -1.10 3.11 -17.74
N GLY A 228 -0.63 4.36 -17.85
CA GLY A 228 0.68 4.66 -18.39
C GLY A 228 1.84 4.09 -17.55
N VAL A 229 1.78 4.25 -16.23
CA VAL A 229 2.83 3.73 -15.34
C VAL A 229 2.82 2.20 -15.32
N LEU A 230 1.64 1.56 -15.27
CA LEU A 230 1.56 0.10 -15.32
C LEU A 230 2.11 -0.44 -16.63
N LYS A 231 1.77 0.19 -17.77
CA LYS A 231 2.33 -0.16 -19.07
C LYS A 231 3.86 -0.15 -19.03
N ALA A 232 4.46 0.93 -18.56
CA ALA A 232 5.91 1.06 -18.49
C ALA A 232 6.55 -0.02 -17.59
N ALA A 233 5.91 -0.38 -16.47
CA ALA A 233 6.41 -1.42 -15.58
C ALA A 233 6.24 -2.83 -16.15
N ILE A 234 5.12 -3.14 -16.82
CA ILE A 234 4.91 -4.40 -17.54
C ILE A 234 5.93 -4.55 -18.66
N GLU A 235 6.31 -3.43 -19.30
CA GLU A 235 7.29 -3.46 -20.38
C GLU A 235 8.66 -4.00 -19.93
N ILE A 236 9.03 -3.70 -18.68
CA ILE A 236 10.25 -4.22 -18.06
C ILE A 236 10.13 -5.72 -17.81
N GLU A 237 9.00 -6.16 -17.22
CA GLU A 237 8.79 -7.56 -16.84
C GLU A 237 8.68 -8.52 -18.03
N PHE A 238 8.18 -8.04 -19.18
CA PHE A 238 8.03 -8.85 -20.39
C PHE A 238 9.24 -8.77 -21.33
N GLY A 239 10.12 -7.78 -21.14
CA GLY A 239 11.25 -7.52 -22.02
C GLY A 239 10.82 -7.39 -23.49
N ASP A 240 11.57 -8.02 -24.39
CA ASP A 240 11.35 -7.95 -25.85
C ASP A 240 10.29 -8.94 -26.39
N SER A 241 9.55 -9.64 -25.52
CA SER A 241 8.64 -10.72 -25.94
C SER A 241 7.32 -10.21 -26.53
N THR A 242 7.34 -9.86 -27.82
CA THR A 242 6.15 -9.36 -28.55
C THR A 242 4.95 -10.32 -28.52
N GLU A 243 5.18 -11.63 -28.42
CA GLU A 243 4.12 -12.64 -28.29
C GLU A 243 3.44 -12.55 -26.91
N ASN A 244 4.23 -12.46 -25.83
CA ASN A 244 3.68 -12.31 -24.48
C ASN A 244 2.82 -11.06 -24.34
N TYR A 245 3.22 -9.92 -24.93
CA TYR A 245 2.38 -8.71 -24.92
C TYR A 245 1.05 -8.93 -25.62
N LYS A 246 1.07 -9.55 -26.80
CA LYS A 246 -0.16 -9.79 -27.57
C LYS A 246 -1.12 -10.70 -26.79
N GLU A 247 -0.61 -11.78 -26.23
CA GLU A 247 -1.42 -12.70 -25.44
C GLU A 247 -1.93 -12.08 -24.13
N PHE A 248 -1.12 -11.25 -23.47
CA PHE A 248 -1.52 -10.56 -22.24
C PHE A 248 -2.65 -9.55 -22.49
N LEU A 249 -2.54 -8.77 -23.56
CA LEU A 249 -3.54 -7.77 -23.93
C LEU A 249 -4.77 -8.36 -24.64
N ASP A 250 -4.74 -9.64 -25.03
CA ASP A 250 -5.90 -10.30 -25.63
C ASP A 250 -7.03 -10.48 -24.62
N ASN A 251 -8.15 -9.79 -24.85
CA ASN A 251 -9.35 -9.86 -24.04
C ASN A 251 -10.02 -11.24 -24.04
N GLY A 252 -9.74 -12.09 -25.04
CA GLY A 252 -10.20 -13.47 -25.09
C GLY A 252 -9.49 -14.39 -24.09
N HIS A 253 -8.32 -14.00 -23.59
CA HIS A 253 -7.63 -14.73 -22.52
C HIS A 253 -8.25 -14.37 -21.17
N ARG A 254 -8.93 -15.33 -20.56
CA ARG A 254 -9.61 -15.17 -19.26
C ARG A 254 -9.31 -16.34 -18.34
N GLY A 255 -9.62 -16.20 -17.06
CA GLY A 255 -9.36 -17.25 -16.08
C GLY A 255 -7.88 -17.65 -15.99
N MET A 256 -7.60 -18.95 -15.94
CA MET A 256 -6.25 -19.51 -15.82
C MET A 256 -5.33 -19.15 -16.99
N LYS A 257 -5.88 -18.92 -18.19
CA LYS A 257 -5.08 -18.48 -19.35
C LYS A 257 -4.48 -17.09 -19.15
N ALA A 258 -5.21 -16.19 -18.50
CA ALA A 258 -4.70 -14.88 -18.12
C ALA A 258 -3.83 -14.97 -16.85
N ALA A 259 -4.25 -15.75 -15.86
CA ALA A 259 -3.57 -15.88 -14.57
C ALA A 259 -2.12 -16.39 -14.67
N LYS A 260 -1.72 -17.02 -15.78
CA LYS A 260 -0.31 -17.37 -16.03
C LYS A 260 0.65 -16.17 -15.98
N TYR A 261 0.15 -14.95 -16.21
CA TYR A 261 0.94 -13.71 -16.15
C TYR A 261 0.91 -13.03 -14.77
N ALA A 262 0.28 -13.64 -13.75
CA ALA A 262 0.12 -13.00 -12.44
C ALA A 262 1.45 -12.66 -11.78
N GLU A 263 2.46 -13.52 -11.93
CA GLU A 263 3.81 -13.23 -11.41
C GLU A 263 4.37 -11.92 -11.99
N ASN A 264 4.33 -11.76 -13.31
CA ASN A 264 4.82 -10.55 -13.98
C ASN A 264 4.01 -9.31 -13.59
N VAL A 265 2.68 -9.43 -13.53
CA VAL A 265 1.82 -8.31 -13.13
C VAL A 265 2.13 -7.86 -11.70
N VAL A 266 2.30 -8.77 -10.76
CA VAL A 266 2.62 -8.42 -9.37
C VAL A 266 4.04 -7.87 -9.24
N SER A 267 5.02 -8.40 -9.99
CA SER A 267 6.37 -7.82 -10.05
C SER A 267 6.34 -6.39 -10.62
N ALA A 268 5.55 -6.15 -11.68
CA ALA A 268 5.35 -4.81 -12.23
C ALA A 268 4.73 -3.84 -11.21
N LEU A 269 3.83 -4.31 -10.34
CA LEU A 269 3.29 -3.51 -9.23
C LEU A 269 4.38 -3.11 -8.22
N SER A 270 5.35 -3.98 -7.95
CA SER A 270 6.53 -3.63 -7.15
C SER A 270 7.40 -2.58 -7.83
N THR A 271 7.70 -2.81 -9.11
CA THR A 271 8.53 -1.94 -9.95
C THR A 271 7.92 -0.54 -10.08
N LEU A 272 6.62 -0.43 -10.34
CA LEU A 272 5.95 0.88 -10.39
C LEU A 272 5.87 1.57 -9.03
N THR A 273 5.71 0.80 -7.95
CA THR A 273 5.62 1.39 -6.61
C THR A 273 6.96 1.98 -6.22
N ALA A 274 8.07 1.29 -6.49
CA ALA A 274 9.42 1.81 -6.28
C ALA A 274 9.69 3.07 -7.14
N ALA A 275 9.11 3.15 -8.34
CA ALA A 275 9.22 4.33 -9.20
C ALA A 275 8.46 5.55 -8.67
N LEU A 276 7.30 5.33 -8.04
CA LEU A 276 6.39 6.39 -7.58
C LEU A 276 6.62 6.80 -6.13
N ILE A 277 7.02 5.85 -5.29
CA ILE A 277 7.18 5.99 -3.84
C ILE A 277 8.58 5.51 -3.47
N PRO A 278 9.59 6.42 -3.48
CA PRO A 278 10.90 6.08 -2.95
C PRO A 278 10.78 5.65 -1.49
N TYR A 279 11.37 4.51 -1.13
CA TYR A 279 11.28 3.98 0.23
C TYR A 279 11.99 4.87 1.24
N ARG A 280 11.33 5.18 2.36
CA ARG A 280 11.92 5.91 3.49
C ARG A 280 11.86 5.06 4.74
N ALA A 281 13.03 4.85 5.34
CA ALA A 281 13.17 4.09 6.57
C ALA A 281 12.34 4.69 7.72
N ASP A 282 11.79 3.80 8.55
CA ASP A 282 11.08 4.07 9.79
C ASP A 282 11.73 5.18 10.60
N GLY A 283 11.08 6.34 10.62
CA GLY A 283 11.73 7.54 11.12
C GLY A 283 10.87 8.78 11.08
N ARG A 284 10.59 9.37 12.24
CA ARG A 284 10.06 10.72 12.38
C ARG A 284 11.02 11.58 13.18
N THR A 285 11.30 12.77 12.64
CA THR A 285 12.19 13.73 13.28
C THR A 285 11.42 14.52 14.32
N VAL A 286 11.81 14.35 15.57
CA VAL A 286 11.27 15.07 16.71
C VAL A 286 12.28 16.12 17.15
N PHE A 287 11.76 17.27 17.56
CA PHE A 287 12.54 18.33 18.18
C PHE A 287 12.62 18.08 19.68
N LEU A 288 13.78 17.61 20.15
CA LEU A 288 14.11 17.58 21.57
C LEU A 288 14.78 18.92 21.94
N PRO A 289 14.69 19.36 23.21
CA PRO A 289 15.31 20.62 23.65
C PRO A 289 16.80 20.76 23.27
N SER A 290 17.52 19.63 23.21
CA SER A 290 18.95 19.56 22.89
C SER A 290 19.28 19.18 21.44
N GLN A 291 18.38 18.54 20.68
CA GLN A 291 18.70 17.98 19.36
C GLN A 291 17.46 17.64 18.52
N LEU A 292 17.64 17.51 17.21
CA LEU A 292 16.68 16.83 16.32
C LEU A 292 17.01 15.33 16.33
N GLN A 293 16.04 14.48 16.70
CA GLN A 293 16.22 13.03 16.75
C GLN A 293 15.16 12.32 15.90
N THR A 294 15.58 11.31 15.14
CA THR A 294 14.68 10.45 14.36
C THR A 294 14.28 9.24 15.20
N PHE A 295 12.98 9.00 15.32
CA PHE A 295 12.40 7.85 16.03
C PHE A 295 11.70 6.90 15.05
N PRO A 296 11.86 5.57 15.19
CA PRO A 296 11.09 4.60 14.40
C PRO A 296 9.58 4.84 14.59
N ALA A 297 8.83 4.92 13.50
CA ALA A 297 7.42 5.23 13.54
C ALA A 297 6.70 4.65 12.33
N GLU A 298 5.75 3.77 12.60
CA GLU A 298 4.89 3.19 11.57
C GLU A 298 3.90 4.25 11.08
N SER A 299 3.61 4.25 9.77
CA SER A 299 2.91 5.35 9.12
C SER A 299 1.39 5.17 9.16
N TRP A 300 0.89 3.95 8.91
CA TRP A 300 -0.50 3.54 8.69
C TRP A 300 -1.38 4.68 8.20
N SER A 301 -0.84 5.47 7.26
CA SER A 301 -1.33 6.80 6.95
C SER A 301 -2.73 6.68 6.41
N ALA A 302 -3.72 7.30 7.04
CA ALA A 302 -5.12 7.07 6.68
C ALA A 302 -5.44 7.51 5.23
N GLU A 303 -4.65 8.40 4.64
CA GLU A 303 -4.84 8.92 3.29
C GLU A 303 -3.76 8.42 2.34
N ALA A 304 -4.08 8.32 1.06
CA ALA A 304 -3.07 8.10 0.04
C ALA A 304 -2.14 9.31 -0.10
N THR A 305 -0.87 9.05 -0.37
CA THR A 305 0.12 10.09 -0.68
C THR A 305 -0.28 10.88 -1.92
N ALA A 306 -0.43 12.20 -1.79
CA ALA A 306 -1.11 13.02 -2.81
C ALA A 306 -0.26 13.42 -4.03
N ALA A 307 0.97 12.92 -4.16
CA ALA A 307 1.83 13.23 -5.30
C ALA A 307 2.80 12.08 -5.61
N PRO A 308 3.21 11.90 -6.88
CA PRO A 308 4.20 10.88 -7.31
C PRO A 308 5.64 11.21 -6.88
N ILE A 309 5.78 12.05 -5.86
CA ILE A 309 7.04 12.50 -5.25
C ILE A 309 7.03 12.29 -3.74
N SER A 310 6.05 11.53 -3.24
CA SER A 310 5.93 11.21 -1.83
C SER A 310 6.68 9.92 -1.53
N ALA A 311 7.32 9.88 -0.37
CA ALA A 311 7.93 8.68 0.19
C ALA A 311 7.12 8.20 1.39
N ASP A 312 7.10 6.90 1.55
CA ASP A 312 6.47 6.21 2.67
C ASP A 312 7.31 5.01 3.11
N ASP A 313 6.90 4.39 4.21
CA ASP A 313 7.49 3.15 4.71
C ASP A 313 6.84 1.91 4.03
N CYS A 314 7.13 0.71 4.53
CA CYS A 314 6.69 -0.56 3.95
C CYS A 314 5.16 -0.69 3.91
N ASP A 315 4.46 -0.19 4.95
CA ASP A 315 3.02 -0.18 5.06
C ASP A 315 2.34 0.76 4.06
N GLY A 316 2.87 1.97 3.86
CA GLY A 316 2.38 2.91 2.86
C GLY A 316 2.58 2.40 1.43
N SER A 317 3.69 1.72 1.19
CA SER A 317 3.98 1.11 -0.11
C SER A 317 3.06 -0.09 -0.39
N ALA A 318 2.81 -0.95 0.61
CA ALA A 318 1.81 -2.02 0.54
C ALA A 318 0.38 -1.47 0.31
N ALA A 319 0.04 -0.38 1.02
CA ALA A 319 -1.24 0.31 0.84
C ALA A 319 -1.37 0.87 -0.59
N ASN A 320 -0.29 1.38 -1.20
CA ASN A 320 -0.32 1.87 -2.58
C ASN A 320 -0.62 0.74 -3.58
N ILE A 321 0.08 -0.39 -3.48
CA ILE A 321 -0.13 -1.56 -4.35
C ILE A 321 -1.57 -2.07 -4.24
N THR A 322 -2.07 -2.27 -3.01
CA THR A 322 -3.45 -2.73 -2.79
C THR A 322 -4.46 -1.72 -3.32
N SER A 323 -4.25 -0.42 -3.07
CA SER A 323 -5.07 0.68 -3.60
C SER A 323 -5.16 0.68 -5.12
N PHE A 324 -4.05 0.40 -5.80
CA PHE A 324 -3.99 0.29 -7.26
C PHE A 324 -4.92 -0.83 -7.75
N VAL A 325 -4.80 -2.02 -7.16
CA VAL A 325 -5.61 -3.20 -7.54
C VAL A 325 -7.09 -2.99 -7.24
N HIS A 326 -7.44 -2.46 -6.07
CA HIS A 326 -8.83 -2.17 -5.72
C HIS A 326 -9.44 -1.08 -6.60
N GLN A 327 -8.67 -0.07 -7.00
CA GLN A 327 -9.14 0.93 -7.97
C GLN A 327 -9.38 0.30 -9.34
N VAL A 328 -8.51 -0.60 -9.81
CA VAL A 328 -8.73 -1.33 -11.06
C VAL A 328 -10.01 -2.14 -11.02
N ARG A 329 -10.29 -2.87 -9.93
CA ARG A 329 -11.57 -3.58 -9.75
C ARG A 329 -12.76 -2.61 -9.90
N ARG A 330 -12.73 -1.45 -9.24
CA ARG A 330 -13.78 -0.40 -9.35
C ARG A 330 -13.98 0.15 -10.76
N ILE A 331 -12.94 0.25 -11.58
CA ILE A 331 -13.04 0.75 -12.97
C ILE A 331 -13.83 -0.24 -13.85
N PHE A 332 -13.77 -1.53 -13.52
CA PHE A 332 -14.34 -2.62 -14.31
C PHE A 332 -15.46 -3.36 -13.57
N GLU A 333 -16.01 -2.80 -12.48
CA GLU A 333 -17.15 -3.36 -11.75
C GLU A 333 -18.41 -3.42 -12.66
N PRO A 334 -19.37 -4.32 -12.40
CA PRO A 334 -20.62 -4.40 -13.15
C PRO A 334 -21.33 -3.04 -13.21
N GLY A 335 -21.72 -2.62 -14.42
CA GLY A 335 -22.36 -1.30 -14.64
C GLY A 335 -21.39 -0.17 -14.96
N SER A 336 -20.08 -0.42 -14.98
CA SER A 336 -19.09 0.55 -15.45
C SER A 336 -19.18 0.79 -16.97
N PRO A 337 -18.76 1.97 -17.46
CA PRO A 337 -18.78 2.29 -18.89
C PRO A 337 -17.98 1.26 -19.73
N PRO A 338 -18.57 0.65 -20.80
CA PRO A 338 -17.90 -0.34 -21.62
C PRO A 338 -16.58 0.15 -22.26
N GLU A 339 -16.50 1.43 -22.57
CA GLU A 339 -15.33 2.09 -23.15
C GLU A 339 -14.09 2.08 -22.22
N ASN A 340 -14.26 1.80 -20.92
CA ASN A 340 -13.14 1.68 -19.99
C ASN A 340 -12.16 0.59 -20.44
N GLN A 341 -12.66 -0.54 -20.99
CA GLN A 341 -11.80 -1.65 -21.43
C GLN A 341 -10.90 -1.25 -22.60
N SER A 342 -11.42 -0.46 -23.55
CA SER A 342 -10.64 0.06 -24.67
C SER A 342 -9.74 1.23 -24.29
N SER A 343 -10.12 2.01 -23.28
CA SER A 343 -9.38 3.20 -22.84
C SER A 343 -8.20 2.83 -21.94
N TYR A 344 -8.31 1.72 -21.19
CA TYR A 344 -7.32 1.27 -20.23
C TYR A 344 -7.00 -0.23 -20.39
N PRO A 345 -6.46 -0.65 -21.56
CA PRO A 345 -6.19 -2.06 -21.85
C PRO A 345 -5.21 -2.74 -20.87
N TYR A 346 -4.19 -2.04 -20.34
CA TYR A 346 -3.25 -2.63 -19.38
C TYR A 346 -3.89 -2.79 -17.99
N LEU A 347 -4.66 -1.81 -17.53
CA LEU A 347 -5.46 -1.95 -16.31
C LEU A 347 -6.48 -3.09 -16.44
N TYR A 348 -7.11 -3.24 -17.61
CA TYR A 348 -8.03 -4.36 -17.83
C TYR A 348 -7.29 -5.70 -17.82
N ALA A 349 -6.13 -5.81 -18.48
CA ALA A 349 -5.32 -7.02 -18.45
C ALA A 349 -4.87 -7.39 -17.02
N LEU A 350 -4.53 -6.41 -16.17
CA LEU A 350 -4.28 -6.62 -14.74
C LEU A 350 -5.53 -7.19 -14.05
N HIS A 351 -6.70 -6.59 -14.28
CA HIS A 351 -7.97 -7.06 -13.72
C HIS A 351 -8.24 -8.53 -14.05
N ARG A 352 -8.04 -8.92 -15.32
CA ARG A 352 -8.22 -10.31 -15.79
C ARG A 352 -7.20 -11.26 -15.17
N THR A 353 -5.94 -10.85 -15.13
CA THR A 353 -4.83 -11.68 -14.67
C THR A 353 -4.95 -12.02 -13.18
N LEU A 354 -5.46 -11.08 -12.38
CA LEU A 354 -5.62 -11.24 -10.93
C LEU A 354 -7.00 -11.76 -10.51
N ALA A 355 -7.80 -12.26 -11.46
CA ALA A 355 -9.16 -12.78 -11.21
C ALA A 355 -9.20 -13.87 -10.12
N HIS A 356 -8.18 -14.73 -10.06
CA HIS A 356 -8.08 -15.83 -9.09
C HIS A 356 -7.42 -15.45 -7.77
N TYR A 357 -7.07 -14.17 -7.59
CA TYR A 357 -6.35 -13.68 -6.43
C TYR A 357 -7.24 -12.81 -5.55
N GLU A 358 -7.06 -12.93 -4.23
CA GLU A 358 -7.44 -11.90 -3.29
C GLU A 358 -6.18 -11.17 -2.82
N VAL A 359 -6.30 -9.86 -2.66
CA VAL A 359 -5.17 -8.99 -2.31
C VAL A 359 -5.42 -8.40 -0.93
N GLY A 360 -4.37 -8.39 -0.09
CA GLY A 360 -4.38 -7.75 1.21
C GLY A 360 -2.99 -7.24 1.59
N ILE A 361 -2.87 -6.63 2.77
CA ILE A 361 -1.58 -6.29 3.37
C ILE A 361 -1.21 -7.42 4.33
N ALA A 362 -0.05 -8.03 4.13
CA ALA A 362 0.50 -9.00 5.05
C ALA A 362 1.47 -8.33 6.04
N ILE A 363 1.36 -8.70 7.31
CA ILE A 363 2.31 -8.34 8.36
C ILE A 363 3.26 -9.51 8.55
N LEU A 364 4.56 -9.27 8.47
CA LEU A 364 5.58 -10.30 8.47
C LEU A 364 6.87 -9.87 9.17
N GLY A 365 7.68 -10.86 9.53
CA GLY A 365 9.07 -10.67 9.94
C GLY A 365 10.04 -10.79 8.75
N ALA A 366 10.92 -9.82 8.59
CA ALA A 366 11.96 -9.78 7.57
C ALA A 366 13.35 -9.65 8.22
N ASN A 367 14.42 -10.11 7.55
CA ASN A 367 15.78 -10.04 8.10
C ASN A 367 16.46 -8.67 7.95
N ALA A 368 15.78 -7.69 7.36
CA ALA A 368 16.23 -6.32 7.21
C ALA A 368 15.02 -5.36 7.18
N ALA A 369 15.28 -4.05 7.28
CA ALA A 369 14.23 -3.03 7.21
C ALA A 369 13.69 -2.81 5.78
N ASN A 370 14.43 -3.22 4.75
CA ASN A 370 14.03 -3.10 3.35
C ASN A 370 14.67 -4.21 2.52
N ALA A 371 14.08 -4.50 1.37
CA ALA A 371 14.56 -5.53 0.46
C ALA A 371 15.95 -5.21 -0.12
N ASP A 372 16.36 -3.93 -0.16
CA ASP A 372 17.69 -3.55 -0.61
C ASP A 372 18.81 -4.04 0.31
N ALA A 373 18.53 -4.15 1.61
CA ALA A 373 19.46 -4.58 2.66
C ALA A 373 19.27 -6.04 3.11
N ALA A 374 18.54 -6.85 2.34
CA ALA A 374 18.27 -8.26 2.64
C ALA A 374 19.57 -9.05 2.86
N ASP A 375 19.69 -9.69 4.02
CA ASP A 375 20.90 -10.41 4.44
C ASP A 375 20.52 -11.66 5.25
N GLN A 376 20.82 -12.84 4.70
CA GLN A 376 20.44 -14.11 5.31
C GLN A 376 21.20 -14.43 6.60
N GLY A 377 22.34 -13.78 6.86
CA GLY A 377 23.13 -13.99 8.08
C GLY A 377 22.54 -13.34 9.34
N LYS A 378 21.55 -12.45 9.19
CA LYS A 378 20.91 -11.76 10.32
C LYS A 378 19.83 -12.61 10.99
N THR A 379 19.94 -12.75 12.31
CA THR A 379 18.99 -13.48 13.16
C THR A 379 17.85 -12.60 13.70
N HIS A 380 18.06 -11.30 13.79
CA HIS A 380 17.02 -10.36 14.21
C HIS A 380 16.00 -10.14 13.09
N LEU A 381 14.71 -10.26 13.40
CA LEU A 381 13.63 -9.95 12.46
C LEU A 381 13.11 -8.53 12.69
N ALA A 382 13.13 -7.71 11.65
CA ALA A 382 12.38 -6.47 11.59
C ALA A 382 10.91 -6.76 11.28
N GLY A 383 10.00 -6.00 11.88
CA GLY A 383 8.61 -5.96 11.43
C GLY A 383 8.54 -5.34 10.04
N HIS A 384 7.69 -5.90 9.17
CA HIS A 384 7.53 -5.45 7.80
C HIS A 384 6.08 -5.63 7.33
N ALA A 385 5.68 -4.82 6.35
CA ALA A 385 4.39 -4.91 5.69
C ALA A 385 4.57 -4.93 4.17
N MET A 386 3.74 -5.72 3.49
CA MET A 386 3.78 -5.86 2.03
C MET A 386 2.41 -6.24 1.47
N ALA A 387 2.19 -6.05 0.17
CA ALA A 387 0.97 -6.49 -0.47
C ALA A 387 1.06 -7.99 -0.81
N LEU A 388 0.18 -8.81 -0.25
CA LEU A 388 0.12 -10.25 -0.53
C LEU A 388 -1.07 -10.55 -1.44
N PHE A 389 -0.79 -11.20 -2.56
CA PHE A 389 -1.78 -11.72 -3.49
C PHE A 389 -1.91 -13.22 -3.24
N ILE A 390 -2.97 -13.64 -2.55
CA ILE A 390 -3.22 -15.04 -2.23
C ILE A 390 -4.24 -15.62 -3.22
N PRO A 391 -3.98 -16.79 -3.85
CA PRO A 391 -5.00 -17.46 -4.64
C PRO A 391 -6.23 -17.72 -3.77
N ARG A 392 -7.41 -17.37 -4.26
CA ARG A 392 -8.67 -17.46 -3.50
C ARG A 392 -8.92 -18.88 -3.00
N LEU A 393 -8.66 -19.90 -3.83
CA LEU A 393 -8.77 -21.31 -3.41
C LEU A 393 -7.75 -21.68 -2.32
N HIS A 394 -6.51 -21.16 -2.36
CA HIS A 394 -5.55 -21.37 -1.28
C HIS A 394 -6.04 -20.76 0.03
N LEU A 395 -6.63 -19.57 -0.03
CA LEU A 395 -7.23 -18.91 1.13
C LEU A 395 -8.43 -19.70 1.69
N VAL A 396 -9.33 -20.19 0.83
CA VAL A 396 -10.46 -21.05 1.24
C VAL A 396 -9.94 -22.30 1.95
N HIS A 397 -8.96 -23.00 1.38
CA HIS A 397 -8.38 -24.19 2.01
C HIS A 397 -7.69 -23.88 3.33
N ALA A 398 -6.99 -22.75 3.43
CA ALA A 398 -6.38 -22.32 4.68
C ALA A 398 -7.43 -22.01 5.76
N LEU A 399 -8.55 -21.37 5.40
CA LEU A 399 -9.67 -21.09 6.31
C LEU A 399 -10.40 -22.38 6.74
N ASP A 400 -10.63 -23.34 5.83
CA ASP A 400 -11.21 -24.65 6.17
C ASP A 400 -10.31 -25.40 7.17
N ARG A 401 -8.99 -25.43 6.91
CA ARG A 401 -8.03 -26.00 7.87
C ARG A 401 -8.03 -25.27 9.20
N GLY A 402 -8.09 -23.94 9.18
CA GLY A 402 -8.19 -23.12 10.39
C GLY A 402 -9.43 -23.45 11.22
N ALA A 403 -10.58 -23.67 10.57
CA ALA A 403 -11.82 -24.10 11.23
C ALA A 403 -11.76 -25.53 11.80
N ARG A 404 -10.95 -26.42 11.21
CA ARG A 404 -10.69 -27.78 11.72
C ARG A 404 -9.61 -27.84 12.80
N SER A 405 -8.79 -26.80 12.89
CA SER A 405 -7.58 -26.83 13.71
C SER A 405 -7.90 -26.85 15.20
N ARG A 406 -7.06 -27.56 15.96
CA ARG A 406 -7.12 -27.59 17.43
C ARG A 406 -5.88 -26.91 18.01
N ALA A 407 -6.09 -25.98 18.93
CA ALA A 407 -5.00 -25.41 19.73
C ALA A 407 -4.96 -26.09 21.10
N ASP A 408 -4.54 -27.35 21.14
CA ASP A 408 -4.50 -28.10 22.41
C ASP A 408 -3.29 -27.70 23.29
N THR A 409 -2.34 -26.92 22.76
CA THR A 409 -1.21 -26.35 23.52
C THR A 409 -0.49 -25.33 22.65
N LEU A 410 -0.80 -24.04 22.79
CA LEU A 410 -0.05 -22.95 22.16
C LEU A 410 0.62 -22.09 23.22
N GLN A 411 1.77 -21.51 22.85
CA GLN A 411 2.54 -20.64 23.71
C GLN A 411 1.71 -19.38 24.03
N THR A 412 1.39 -19.17 25.30
CA THR A 412 0.67 -17.96 25.70
C THR A 412 1.60 -16.76 25.69
N LYS A 413 1.07 -15.55 25.55
CA LYS A 413 1.90 -14.33 25.56
C LYS A 413 2.70 -14.20 26.87
N GLN A 414 2.10 -14.59 27.99
CA GLN A 414 2.78 -14.64 29.29
C GLN A 414 3.94 -15.65 29.31
N GLN A 415 3.80 -16.81 28.67
CA GLN A 415 4.90 -17.77 28.52
C GLN A 415 5.98 -17.23 27.56
N ALA A 416 5.60 -16.55 26.48
CA ALA A 416 6.56 -15.93 25.55
C ALA A 416 7.35 -14.78 26.21
N GLU A 417 6.72 -14.04 27.12
CA GLU A 417 7.35 -12.97 27.89
C GLU A 417 8.06 -13.48 29.17
N GLY A 418 8.04 -14.79 29.43
CA GLY A 418 8.69 -15.39 30.59
C GLY A 418 8.03 -15.06 31.94
N LEU A 419 6.76 -14.63 31.92
CA LEU A 419 6.00 -14.14 33.07
C LEU A 419 5.09 -15.19 33.73
N ALA A 420 4.95 -16.39 33.15
CA ALA A 420 4.11 -17.47 33.70
C ALA A 420 4.92 -18.71 34.08
N ASP A 421 4.57 -19.34 35.21
CA ASP A 421 5.04 -20.67 35.58
C ASP A 421 4.45 -21.71 34.58
N PRO A 422 5.29 -22.53 33.90
CA PRO A 422 4.83 -23.53 32.96
C PRO A 422 3.83 -24.55 33.55
N ASN A 423 3.73 -24.66 34.89
CA ASN A 423 2.82 -25.58 35.57
C ASN A 423 1.45 -24.98 35.96
N GLU A 424 1.27 -23.65 35.92
CA GLU A 424 0.01 -23.00 36.36
C GLU A 424 -0.93 -22.60 35.20
N THR A 425 -0.46 -22.63 33.96
CA THR A 425 -1.26 -22.25 32.79
C THR A 425 -1.97 -23.48 32.22
N GLY A 426 -3.19 -23.74 32.73
CA GLY A 426 -4.10 -24.73 32.16
C GLY A 426 -4.24 -24.53 30.64
N ALA A 427 -4.26 -25.63 29.89
CA ALA A 427 -4.39 -25.61 28.43
C ALA A 427 -5.60 -24.75 28.00
N VAL A 428 -5.34 -23.57 27.44
CA VAL A 428 -6.39 -22.74 26.84
C VAL A 428 -6.74 -23.36 25.50
N GLN A 429 -7.85 -24.09 25.45
CA GLN A 429 -8.36 -24.65 24.20
C GLN A 429 -8.90 -23.51 23.31
N VAL A 430 -8.19 -23.18 22.23
CA VAL A 430 -8.84 -22.57 21.05
C VAL A 430 -9.48 -23.71 20.28
N ALA A 431 -10.57 -24.25 20.81
CA ALA A 431 -11.40 -25.14 20.04
C ALA A 431 -12.30 -24.27 19.17
N MET A 432 -11.88 -23.99 17.93
CA MET A 432 -12.82 -23.61 16.88
C MET A 432 -13.56 -24.85 16.33
N SER A 433 -13.60 -25.97 17.06
CA SER A 433 -14.09 -27.24 16.53
C SER A 433 -15.60 -27.16 16.25
N HIS A 434 -15.92 -26.75 15.04
CA HIS A 434 -17.24 -26.82 14.46
C HIS A 434 -17.57 -28.28 14.11
N PRO A 435 -18.83 -28.72 14.21
CA PRO A 435 -19.26 -30.00 13.63
C PRO A 435 -18.86 -30.07 12.15
N ALA A 436 -18.52 -31.26 11.64
CA ALA A 436 -18.04 -31.42 10.27
C ALA A 436 -19.02 -30.85 9.21
N ASP A 437 -20.32 -31.04 9.42
CA ASP A 437 -21.38 -30.51 8.56
C ASP A 437 -21.47 -28.97 8.55
N ASP A 438 -21.03 -28.33 9.64
CA ASP A 438 -20.98 -26.87 9.74
C ASP A 438 -19.74 -26.32 9.03
N ILE A 439 -18.60 -27.01 9.12
CA ILE A 439 -17.37 -26.66 8.39
C ILE A 439 -17.60 -26.71 6.89
N ALA A 440 -18.24 -27.76 6.36
CA ALA A 440 -18.53 -27.86 4.93
C ALA A 440 -19.36 -26.66 4.43
N LYS A 441 -20.39 -26.25 5.19
CA LYS A 441 -21.24 -25.10 4.86
C LYS A 441 -20.49 -23.76 4.96
N ILE A 442 -19.57 -23.62 5.92
CA ILE A 442 -18.72 -22.44 6.04
C ILE A 442 -17.75 -22.37 4.86
N THR A 443 -17.13 -23.48 4.48
CA THR A 443 -16.23 -23.57 3.32
C THR A 443 -16.96 -23.23 2.02
N GLU A 444 -18.18 -23.74 1.84
CA GLU A 444 -19.03 -23.37 0.71
C GLU A 444 -19.38 -21.87 0.72
N ALA A 445 -19.70 -21.29 1.88
CA ALA A 445 -19.96 -19.85 2.00
C ALA A 445 -18.72 -19.00 1.65
N HIS A 446 -17.51 -19.45 1.97
CA HIS A 446 -16.28 -18.78 1.54
C HIS A 446 -16.04 -18.89 0.03
N ILE A 447 -16.30 -20.05 -0.58
CA ILE A 447 -16.23 -20.22 -2.04
C ILE A 447 -17.21 -19.27 -2.72
N MET A 448 -18.46 -19.22 -2.25
CA MET A 448 -19.48 -18.33 -2.80
C MET A 448 -19.18 -16.85 -2.53
N ALA A 449 -18.53 -16.51 -1.41
CA ALA A 449 -18.06 -15.15 -1.17
C ALA A 449 -17.00 -14.76 -2.22
N LEU A 450 -15.99 -15.59 -2.42
CA LEU A 450 -14.84 -15.25 -3.27
C LEU A 450 -15.06 -15.48 -4.76
N TYR A 451 -16.08 -16.24 -5.17
CA TYR A 451 -16.35 -16.58 -6.58
C TYR A 451 -17.84 -16.54 -6.99
N GLY A 452 -18.75 -16.30 -6.04
CA GLY A 452 -20.19 -16.54 -6.21
C GLY A 452 -21.07 -15.31 -6.45
N THR A 453 -20.55 -14.09 -6.39
CA THR A 453 -21.32 -12.88 -6.76
C THR A 453 -21.39 -12.70 -8.28
N ASP A 454 -22.32 -11.87 -8.76
CA ASP A 454 -22.55 -11.44 -10.16
C ASP A 454 -21.36 -10.66 -10.77
N ASP A 455 -20.16 -11.16 -10.53
CA ASP A 455 -18.92 -10.41 -10.63
C ASP A 455 -18.53 -10.20 -12.09
N ALA A 456 -18.15 -8.97 -12.39
CA ALA A 456 -17.43 -8.57 -13.59
C ALA A 456 -16.00 -9.17 -13.68
N ILE A 457 -15.72 -10.23 -12.92
CA ILE A 457 -14.44 -10.91 -12.92
C ILE A 457 -14.42 -11.89 -14.10
N PRO A 458 -13.51 -11.70 -15.06
CA PRO A 458 -13.51 -12.48 -16.30
C PRO A 458 -12.84 -13.83 -16.06
N HIS A 459 -13.64 -14.79 -15.63
CA HIS A 459 -13.29 -16.20 -15.55
C HIS A 459 -13.73 -16.96 -16.80
N ASP A 460 -13.12 -18.11 -17.04
CA ASP A 460 -13.63 -19.05 -18.03
C ASP A 460 -14.92 -19.74 -17.54
N GLU A 461 -15.83 -20.05 -18.45
CA GLU A 461 -17.11 -20.69 -18.11
C GLU A 461 -16.94 -22.06 -17.49
N LEU A 462 -15.94 -22.85 -17.94
CA LEU A 462 -15.65 -24.14 -17.36
C LEU A 462 -15.12 -23.99 -15.93
N GLU A 463 -14.22 -23.03 -15.70
CA GLU A 463 -13.68 -22.74 -14.38
C GLU A 463 -14.79 -22.34 -13.40
N LEU A 464 -15.67 -21.41 -13.80
CA LEU A 464 -16.82 -21.02 -12.98
C LEU A 464 -17.75 -22.18 -12.70
N LYS A 465 -18.02 -23.05 -13.68
CA LYS A 465 -18.84 -24.24 -13.49
C LYS A 465 -18.22 -25.16 -12.44
N ILE A 466 -16.92 -25.41 -12.52
CA ILE A 466 -16.19 -26.25 -11.55
C ILE A 466 -16.27 -25.65 -10.14
N ILE A 467 -16.01 -24.36 -10.00
CA ILE A 467 -15.99 -23.65 -8.71
C ILE A 467 -17.39 -23.60 -8.09
N ARG A 468 -18.41 -23.26 -8.89
CA ARG A 468 -19.81 -23.17 -8.45
C ARG A 468 -20.44 -24.52 -8.15
N SER A 469 -19.87 -25.61 -8.65
CA SER A 469 -20.30 -26.98 -8.32
C SER A 469 -19.85 -27.42 -6.92
N GLY A 470 -19.09 -26.58 -6.20
CA GLY A 470 -18.76 -26.78 -4.80
C GLY A 470 -17.41 -27.46 -4.55
N ALA A 471 -17.12 -27.69 -3.27
CA ALA A 471 -15.80 -28.13 -2.79
C ALA A 471 -15.35 -29.49 -3.36
N GLU A 472 -16.28 -30.44 -3.57
CA GLU A 472 -15.97 -31.75 -4.15
C GLU A 472 -15.44 -31.62 -5.58
N SER A 473 -16.16 -30.88 -6.43
CA SER A 473 -15.75 -30.58 -7.81
C SER A 473 -14.40 -29.87 -7.89
N ILE A 474 -14.16 -28.89 -7.00
CA ILE A 474 -12.85 -28.22 -6.89
C ILE A 474 -11.74 -29.21 -6.54
N SER A 475 -12.00 -30.14 -5.60
CA SER A 475 -11.02 -31.16 -5.22
C SER A 475 -10.68 -32.09 -6.40
N GLU A 476 -11.67 -32.51 -7.18
CA GLU A 476 -11.47 -33.35 -8.38
C GLU A 476 -10.67 -32.63 -9.48
N HIS A 477 -10.90 -31.32 -9.64
CA HIS A 477 -10.29 -30.50 -10.68
C HIS A 477 -9.15 -29.60 -10.17
N GLY A 478 -8.64 -29.86 -8.95
CA GLY A 478 -7.66 -28.99 -8.30
C GLY A 478 -6.37 -28.79 -9.09
N HIS A 479 -6.02 -29.74 -9.96
CA HIS A 479 -4.88 -29.66 -10.87
C HIS A 479 -4.96 -28.46 -11.84
N LEU A 480 -6.17 -27.97 -12.17
CA LEU A 480 -6.36 -26.78 -13.01
C LEU A 480 -5.82 -25.51 -12.35
N PHE A 481 -5.86 -25.45 -11.01
CA PHE A 481 -5.46 -24.29 -10.22
C PHE A 481 -4.09 -24.48 -9.55
N ALA A 482 -3.48 -25.67 -9.67
CA ALA A 482 -2.26 -26.05 -8.96
C ALA A 482 -1.02 -25.22 -9.34
N THR A 483 -1.06 -24.50 -10.47
CA THR A 483 -0.01 -23.59 -10.91
C THR A 483 -0.04 -22.24 -10.19
N LEU A 484 -1.18 -21.88 -9.57
CA LEU A 484 -1.28 -20.65 -8.80
C LEU A 484 -0.45 -20.77 -7.52
N GLN A 485 0.23 -19.69 -7.19
CA GLN A 485 0.92 -19.55 -5.91
C GLN A 485 0.70 -18.14 -5.36
N PRO A 486 0.74 -17.96 -4.03
CA PRO A 486 0.82 -16.65 -3.42
C PRO A 486 1.98 -15.82 -3.96
N LEU A 487 1.72 -14.54 -4.22
CA LEU A 487 2.65 -13.59 -4.81
C LEU A 487 2.83 -12.36 -3.92
N ALA A 488 4.02 -11.79 -3.98
CA ALA A 488 4.47 -10.67 -3.18
C ALA A 488 4.58 -9.38 -3.99
N GLY A 489 3.81 -8.36 -3.61
CA GLY A 489 4.04 -6.97 -4.03
C GLY A 489 4.87 -6.24 -2.97
N GLU A 490 6.19 -6.20 -3.17
CA GLU A 490 7.13 -5.42 -2.37
C GLU A 490 7.19 -3.97 -2.85
N GLY A 491 7.20 -3.00 -1.94
CA GLY A 491 7.26 -1.59 -2.28
C GLY A 491 8.48 -0.86 -1.72
N THR A 492 9.25 -1.49 -0.84
CA THR A 492 10.50 -0.94 -0.30
C THR A 492 11.66 -1.00 -1.29
N SER A 493 11.58 -1.87 -2.29
CA SER A 493 12.42 -1.92 -3.47
C SER A 493 11.68 -2.66 -4.59
N ALA A 494 12.12 -2.50 -5.83
CA ALA A 494 11.60 -3.29 -6.94
C ALA A 494 12.04 -4.75 -6.77
N ALA A 495 11.08 -5.68 -6.73
CA ALA A 495 11.36 -7.08 -6.51
C ALA A 495 10.41 -7.97 -7.31
N GLN A 496 10.90 -9.14 -7.67
CA GLN A 496 10.09 -10.18 -8.30
C GLN A 496 9.12 -10.76 -7.28
N SER A 497 7.91 -11.04 -7.72
CA SER A 497 6.78 -11.37 -6.84
C SER A 497 6.78 -12.78 -6.28
N ARG A 498 7.66 -13.66 -6.76
CA ARG A 498 7.69 -15.06 -6.32
C ARG A 498 8.11 -15.15 -4.85
N LEU A 499 7.44 -16.01 -4.08
CA LEU A 499 7.83 -16.32 -2.70
C LEU A 499 8.70 -17.57 -2.56
N TYR A 500 8.60 -18.50 -3.50
CA TYR A 500 9.36 -19.74 -3.49
C TYR A 500 9.43 -20.36 -4.88
N THR A 501 10.63 -20.75 -5.33
CA THR A 501 10.78 -21.60 -6.52
C THR A 501 10.78 -23.07 -6.10
N LYS A 502 9.74 -23.82 -6.49
CA LYS A 502 9.57 -25.24 -6.12
C LYS A 502 10.66 -26.14 -6.70
N ASP A 503 11.00 -25.96 -7.98
CA ASP A 503 12.02 -26.77 -8.66
C ASP A 503 13.43 -26.47 -8.12
N GLY A 504 14.13 -27.50 -7.64
CA GLY A 504 15.44 -27.34 -7.00
C GLY A 504 16.54 -26.84 -7.94
N VAL A 505 16.50 -27.24 -9.22
CA VAL A 505 17.49 -26.84 -10.23
C VAL A 505 17.29 -25.38 -10.61
N ALA A 506 16.05 -24.99 -10.91
CA ALA A 506 15.68 -23.60 -11.18
C ALA A 506 15.98 -22.70 -9.99
N ARG A 507 15.69 -23.16 -8.76
CA ARG A 507 16.00 -22.42 -7.53
C ARG A 507 17.50 -22.20 -7.36
N ALA A 508 18.33 -23.23 -7.55
CA ALA A 508 19.78 -23.09 -7.47
C ALA A 508 20.35 -22.15 -8.54
N LYS A 509 19.79 -22.16 -9.75
CA LYS A 509 20.14 -21.18 -10.79
C LYS A 509 19.77 -19.76 -10.35
N ARG A 510 18.53 -19.54 -9.90
CA ARG A 510 18.04 -18.23 -9.44
C ARG A 510 18.84 -17.69 -8.25
N ALA A 511 19.24 -18.53 -7.32
CA ALA A 511 20.09 -18.12 -6.20
C ALA A 511 21.46 -17.60 -6.67
N ARG A 512 22.08 -18.26 -7.66
CA ARG A 512 23.33 -17.78 -8.28
C ARG A 512 23.13 -16.47 -9.03
N ASP A 513 22.09 -16.38 -9.85
CA ASP A 513 21.78 -15.18 -10.63
C ASP A 513 21.51 -13.99 -9.68
N SER A 514 20.71 -14.20 -8.64
CA SER A 514 20.41 -13.17 -7.62
C SER A 514 21.66 -12.70 -6.88
N LYS A 515 22.55 -13.63 -6.49
CA LYS A 515 23.83 -13.29 -5.85
C LYS A 515 24.69 -12.39 -6.73
N HIS A 516 24.84 -12.71 -8.02
CA HIS A 516 25.59 -11.86 -8.94
C HIS A 516 24.89 -10.50 -9.15
N SER A 517 23.56 -10.49 -9.28
CA SER A 517 22.80 -9.25 -9.40
C SER A 517 22.97 -8.34 -8.19
N MET A 518 23.01 -8.90 -6.97
CA MET A 518 23.29 -8.14 -5.75
C MET A 518 24.69 -7.56 -5.73
N GLN A 519 25.71 -8.31 -6.15
CA GLN A 519 27.08 -7.80 -6.24
C GLN A 519 27.19 -6.62 -7.21
N ILE A 520 26.48 -6.67 -8.34
CA ILE A 520 26.46 -5.56 -9.29
C ILE A 520 25.63 -4.39 -8.75
N ALA A 521 24.52 -4.67 -8.06
CA ALA A 521 23.72 -3.64 -7.39
C ALA A 521 24.54 -2.88 -6.33
N GLU A 522 25.43 -3.55 -5.60
CA GLU A 522 26.38 -2.90 -4.67
C GLU A 522 27.31 -1.93 -5.38
N LEU A 523 27.77 -2.22 -6.60
CA LEU A 523 28.59 -1.31 -7.41
C LEU A 523 27.82 -0.06 -7.85
N LEU A 524 26.50 -0.18 -7.96
CA LEU A 524 25.60 0.94 -8.25
C LEU A 524 25.12 1.64 -6.96
N SER A 525 25.58 1.22 -5.78
CA SER A 525 25.15 1.72 -4.47
C SER A 525 26.24 2.52 -3.76
N PRO A 526 25.89 3.53 -2.94
CA PRO A 526 24.57 4.14 -2.81
C PRO A 526 24.24 4.99 -4.04
N SER A 527 23.06 4.77 -4.64
CA SER A 527 22.51 5.65 -5.65
C SER A 527 20.99 5.70 -5.57
N VAL A 528 20.41 6.67 -6.28
CA VAL A 528 18.96 6.82 -6.43
C VAL A 528 18.30 5.73 -7.28
N ALA A 529 19.10 4.90 -7.97
CA ALA A 529 18.62 3.80 -8.78
C ALA A 529 18.35 2.56 -7.91
N SER A 530 17.22 1.91 -8.14
CA SER A 530 16.85 0.65 -7.49
C SER A 530 16.92 -0.47 -8.51
N VAL A 531 17.63 -1.55 -8.17
CA VAL A 531 17.78 -2.74 -9.02
C VAL A 531 16.67 -3.74 -8.67
N VAL A 532 15.98 -4.29 -9.68
CA VAL A 532 14.95 -5.31 -9.47
C VAL A 532 15.57 -6.58 -8.89
N LYS A 533 15.07 -7.03 -7.74
CA LYS A 533 15.63 -8.18 -7.00
C LYS A 533 14.83 -9.46 -7.14
N ALA A 534 15.53 -10.59 -7.21
CA ALA A 534 14.94 -11.92 -7.02
C ALA A 534 15.17 -12.38 -5.57
N LEU A 535 14.12 -12.41 -4.76
CA LEU A 535 14.22 -12.70 -3.32
C LEU A 535 13.84 -14.14 -2.94
N ASP A 536 13.25 -14.89 -3.87
CA ASP A 536 12.64 -16.21 -3.67
C ASP A 536 13.63 -17.38 -3.51
N ALA A 537 14.92 -17.13 -3.73
CA ALA A 537 15.95 -18.16 -3.79
C ALA A 537 17.24 -17.69 -3.11
N GLY A 538 17.37 -17.94 -1.81
CA GLY A 538 18.64 -17.79 -1.09
C GLY A 538 19.26 -19.13 -0.68
N GLU A 539 20.24 -19.08 0.21
CA GLU A 539 20.95 -20.25 0.74
C GLU A 539 19.99 -21.13 1.57
N ASP A 540 20.29 -22.43 1.63
CA ASP A 540 19.56 -23.43 2.44
C ASP A 540 18.04 -23.48 2.26
N ASP A 541 17.56 -23.32 1.01
CA ASP A 541 16.12 -23.37 0.68
C ASP A 541 15.30 -22.25 1.36
N GLN A 542 15.95 -21.17 1.80
CA GLN A 542 15.32 -20.02 2.43
C GLN A 542 15.09 -18.87 1.45
N HIS A 543 14.08 -18.06 1.74
CA HIS A 543 13.88 -16.77 1.10
C HIS A 543 14.95 -15.77 1.59
N MET A 544 15.36 -14.84 0.73
CA MET A 544 16.46 -13.90 1.02
C MET A 544 16.07 -12.78 1.98
N PHE A 545 14.79 -12.43 2.02
CA PHE A 545 14.28 -11.28 2.78
C PHE A 545 13.22 -11.67 3.83
N TYR A 546 12.04 -12.11 3.38
CA TYR A 546 10.97 -12.60 4.24
C TYR A 546 11.33 -13.86 5.01
N ARG A 547 10.94 -13.93 6.29
CA ARG A 547 11.14 -15.11 7.14
C ARG A 547 9.84 -15.73 7.60
N GLN A 548 8.89 -14.91 8.04
CA GLN A 548 7.63 -15.41 8.58
C GLN A 548 6.48 -14.44 8.34
N PHE A 549 5.45 -14.89 7.62
CA PHE A 549 4.18 -14.18 7.43
C PHE A 549 3.25 -14.47 8.60
N VAL A 550 2.77 -13.45 9.30
CA VAL A 550 2.03 -13.62 10.56
C VAL A 550 0.55 -13.31 10.40
N GLU A 551 0.22 -12.19 9.76
CA GLU A 551 -1.16 -11.76 9.57
C GLU A 551 -1.42 -11.34 8.12
N LEU A 552 -2.67 -11.42 7.72
CA LEU A 552 -3.15 -10.89 6.44
C LEU A 552 -4.43 -10.10 6.67
N ILE A 553 -4.41 -8.84 6.23
CA ILE A 553 -5.50 -7.88 6.34
C ILE A 553 -6.05 -7.61 4.95
N PHE A 554 -7.35 -7.82 4.77
CA PHE A 554 -8.10 -7.51 3.56
C PHE A 554 -8.84 -6.18 3.70
N ASP A 555 -9.20 -5.57 2.57
CA ASP A 555 -10.05 -4.37 2.58
C ASP A 555 -11.44 -4.70 3.17
N THR A 556 -12.03 -3.72 3.84
CA THR A 556 -13.44 -3.71 4.24
C THR A 556 -14.43 -3.95 3.09
N SER A 557 -14.00 -3.73 1.84
CA SER A 557 -14.78 -4.09 0.65
C SER A 557 -14.67 -5.56 0.23
N SER A 558 -13.78 -6.34 0.86
CA SER A 558 -13.57 -7.75 0.53
C SER A 558 -14.87 -8.55 0.61
N PRO A 559 -15.09 -9.52 -0.30
CA PRO A 559 -16.25 -10.39 -0.22
C PRO A 559 -16.34 -11.19 1.08
N LEU A 560 -15.20 -11.42 1.76
CA LEU A 560 -15.16 -12.09 3.06
C LEU A 560 -15.85 -11.29 4.18
N MET A 561 -15.93 -9.96 4.02
CA MET A 561 -16.63 -9.07 4.96
C MET A 561 -18.09 -8.83 4.54
N LYS A 562 -18.37 -8.83 3.23
CA LYS A 562 -19.68 -8.42 2.67
C LYS A 562 -20.63 -9.56 2.35
N SER A 563 -20.16 -10.79 2.25
CA SER A 563 -20.99 -11.93 1.85
C SER A 563 -22.14 -12.16 2.83
N THR A 564 -23.38 -12.10 2.33
CA THR A 564 -24.59 -12.42 3.09
C THR A 564 -24.51 -13.82 3.71
N ALA A 565 -23.95 -14.79 2.99
CA ALA A 565 -23.79 -16.16 3.49
C ALA A 565 -22.84 -16.25 4.69
N LEU A 566 -21.78 -15.44 4.71
CA LEU A 566 -20.86 -15.39 5.85
C LEU A 566 -21.45 -14.57 7.02
N LEU A 567 -22.16 -13.49 6.74
CA LEU A 567 -22.82 -12.64 7.73
C LEU A 567 -23.90 -13.39 8.51
N HIS A 568 -24.78 -14.13 7.82
CA HIS A 568 -25.81 -14.97 8.45
C HIS A 568 -25.22 -16.10 9.30
N ARG A 569 -23.95 -16.45 9.07
CA ARG A 569 -23.22 -17.48 9.83
C ARG A 569 -22.30 -16.90 10.90
N GLU A 570 -22.27 -15.57 11.05
CA GLU A 570 -21.37 -14.88 11.99
C GLU A 570 -19.89 -15.21 11.71
N LYS A 571 -19.52 -15.36 10.42
CA LYS A 571 -18.17 -15.70 9.95
C LYS A 571 -17.54 -14.63 9.08
N ALA A 572 -18.20 -13.49 8.88
CA ALA A 572 -17.64 -12.40 8.07
C ALA A 572 -16.42 -11.78 8.78
N HIS A 573 -15.35 -11.54 8.04
CA HIS A 573 -14.08 -11.04 8.57
C HIS A 573 -13.21 -10.40 7.48
N CYS A 574 -12.22 -9.60 7.88
CA CYS A 574 -11.21 -9.07 6.97
C CYS A 574 -9.79 -9.12 7.52
N GLN A 575 -9.55 -9.88 8.60
CA GLN A 575 -8.21 -10.08 9.14
C GLN A 575 -8.04 -11.50 9.64
N VAL A 576 -6.93 -12.12 9.26
CA VAL A 576 -6.58 -13.50 9.63
C VAL A 576 -5.15 -13.58 10.15
N VAL A 577 -4.91 -14.48 11.11
CA VAL A 577 -3.58 -14.95 11.48
C VAL A 577 -3.27 -16.19 10.65
N LEU A 578 -2.07 -16.23 10.10
CA LEU A 578 -1.54 -17.39 9.42
C LEU A 578 -0.82 -18.27 10.44
N VAL A 579 -1.12 -19.56 10.44
CA VAL A 579 -0.54 -20.51 11.40
C VAL A 579 -0.03 -21.75 10.70
N SER A 580 1.02 -22.35 11.23
CA SER A 580 1.48 -23.66 10.79
C SER A 580 0.74 -24.75 11.56
N THR A 581 0.42 -25.85 10.88
CA THR A 581 -0.31 -26.99 11.45
C THR A 581 0.44 -28.29 11.23
N THR A 582 0.31 -29.23 12.16
CA THR A 582 0.71 -30.63 11.95
C THR A 582 -0.28 -31.35 11.03
N THR A 583 0.08 -32.56 10.58
CA THR A 583 -0.79 -33.39 9.72
C THR A 583 -2.13 -33.76 10.38
N ASP A 584 -2.18 -33.86 11.70
CA ASP A 584 -3.39 -34.09 12.49
C ASP A 584 -4.17 -32.80 12.82
N GLY A 585 -3.77 -31.65 12.27
CA GLY A 585 -4.48 -30.37 12.40
C GLY A 585 -4.22 -29.63 13.71
N LYS A 586 -3.16 -29.97 14.45
CA LYS A 586 -2.75 -29.21 15.64
C LYS A 586 -2.02 -27.95 15.19
N VAL A 587 -2.41 -26.80 15.74
CA VAL A 587 -1.69 -25.55 15.52
C VAL A 587 -0.35 -25.62 16.24
N ILE A 588 0.75 -25.33 15.52
CA ILE A 588 2.12 -25.38 16.05
C ILE A 588 2.53 -24.00 16.58
N GLN A 589 2.39 -22.97 15.75
CA GLN A 589 2.76 -21.59 16.08
C GLN A 589 2.04 -20.60 15.16
N ALA A 590 1.96 -19.34 15.58
CA ALA A 590 1.59 -18.26 14.67
C ALA A 590 2.76 -17.89 13.76
N GLY A 591 2.43 -17.74 12.49
CA GLY A 591 3.29 -17.32 11.41
C GLY A 591 3.86 -18.49 10.58
N VAL A 592 3.91 -18.28 9.27
CA VAL A 592 4.30 -19.29 8.27
C VAL A 592 5.45 -18.82 7.40
N THR A 593 6.32 -19.73 6.99
CA THR A 593 7.45 -19.42 6.10
C THR A 593 6.98 -19.14 4.67
N PRO A 594 7.77 -18.42 3.84
CA PRO A 594 7.46 -18.22 2.42
C PRO A 594 7.22 -19.54 1.67
N LYS A 595 7.99 -20.58 2.01
CA LYS A 595 7.83 -21.93 1.46
C LYS A 595 6.45 -22.52 1.82
N GLN A 596 6.09 -22.52 3.10
CA GLN A 596 4.78 -23.01 3.57
C GLN A 596 3.63 -22.28 2.91
N LEU A 597 3.73 -20.94 2.79
CA LEU A 597 2.73 -20.12 2.12
C LEU A 597 2.61 -20.52 0.63
N ALA A 598 3.75 -20.64 -0.08
CA ALA A 598 3.80 -21.00 -1.50
C ALA A 598 3.33 -22.43 -1.80
N THR A 599 3.56 -23.38 -0.89
CA THR A 599 3.09 -24.77 -1.02
C THR A 599 1.67 -24.97 -0.51
N GLY A 600 1.06 -23.94 0.07
CA GLY A 600 -0.26 -24.06 0.67
C GLY A 600 -0.25 -24.98 1.89
N ASP A 601 0.82 -25.01 2.67
CA ASP A 601 0.98 -25.78 3.92
C ASP A 601 0.83 -24.87 5.15
N PHE A 602 -0.34 -24.27 5.27
CA PHE A 602 -0.71 -23.39 6.38
C PHE A 602 -2.22 -23.44 6.63
N ALA A 603 -2.64 -22.84 7.74
CA ALA A 603 -4.03 -22.54 8.04
C ALA A 603 -4.19 -21.03 8.29
N ALA A 604 -5.40 -20.52 8.10
CA ALA A 604 -5.76 -19.14 8.36
C ALA A 604 -6.90 -19.11 9.38
N ILE A 605 -6.73 -18.33 10.45
CA ILE A 605 -7.72 -18.19 11.52
C ILE A 605 -8.12 -16.71 11.59
N PRO A 606 -9.41 -16.35 11.44
CA PRO A 606 -9.86 -14.97 11.60
C PRO A 606 -9.43 -14.40 12.96
N LEU A 607 -9.08 -13.12 13.03
CA LEU A 607 -8.82 -12.46 14.33
C LEU A 607 -10.12 -12.07 15.04
N TYR A 608 -11.14 -11.77 14.27
CA TYR A 608 -12.47 -11.46 14.74
C TYR A 608 -13.46 -11.87 13.65
N THR A 609 -14.73 -11.93 14.01
CA THR A 609 -15.84 -12.13 13.07
C THR A 609 -16.95 -11.17 13.42
N VAL A 610 -17.74 -10.78 12.42
CA VAL A 610 -18.92 -9.94 12.61
C VAL A 610 -20.17 -10.61 12.06
N ASP A 611 -21.30 -10.26 12.66
CA ASP A 611 -22.63 -10.65 12.18
C ASP A 611 -23.22 -9.60 11.20
N GLU A 612 -24.43 -9.86 10.70
CA GLU A 612 -25.15 -8.97 9.78
C GLU A 612 -25.46 -7.58 10.38
N ALA A 613 -25.86 -7.52 11.66
CA ALA A 613 -26.25 -6.27 12.31
C ALA A 613 -25.04 -5.38 12.60
N GLN A 614 -23.97 -5.98 13.11
CA GLN A 614 -22.68 -5.35 13.31
C GLN A 614 -22.12 -4.82 11.99
N ASN A 615 -22.08 -5.66 10.95
CA ASN A 615 -21.58 -5.25 9.65
C ASN A 615 -22.43 -4.12 9.04
N THR A 616 -23.77 -4.19 9.12
CA THR A 616 -24.64 -3.11 8.63
C THR A 616 -24.31 -1.76 9.30
N THR A 617 -24.05 -1.79 10.60
CA THR A 617 -23.66 -0.59 11.38
C THR A 617 -22.28 -0.10 10.96
N LEU A 618 -21.31 -1.00 10.84
CA LEU A 618 -19.95 -0.72 10.37
C LEU A 618 -19.95 -0.09 8.97
N GLN A 619 -20.65 -0.69 8.01
CA GLN A 619 -20.69 -0.20 6.62
C GLN A 619 -21.33 1.20 6.54
N LYS A 620 -22.37 1.49 7.32
CA LYS A 620 -22.97 2.83 7.41
C LYS A 620 -22.00 3.87 7.97
N SER A 621 -21.25 3.50 9.02
CA SER A 621 -20.25 4.40 9.58
C SER A 621 -19.04 4.57 8.65
N LEU A 622 -18.60 3.50 7.98
CA LEU A 622 -17.52 3.53 7.00
C LEU A 622 -17.84 4.45 5.82
N ALA A 623 -19.09 4.44 5.32
CA ALA A 623 -19.52 5.34 4.26
C ALA A 623 -19.38 6.82 4.65
N GLU A 624 -19.54 7.15 5.93
CA GLU A 624 -19.30 8.50 6.46
C GLU A 624 -17.80 8.79 6.59
N VAL A 625 -17.03 7.87 7.19
CA VAL A 625 -15.56 8.00 7.33
C VAL A 625 -14.89 8.23 5.97
N GLN A 626 -15.35 7.52 4.92
CA GLN A 626 -14.86 7.68 3.55
C GLN A 626 -15.15 9.07 2.94
N GLN A 627 -16.14 9.81 3.46
CA GLN A 627 -16.37 11.21 3.09
C GLN A 627 -15.45 12.16 3.85
N ASN A 628 -14.86 11.71 4.96
CA ASN A 628 -13.94 12.48 5.81
C ASN A 628 -12.46 12.22 5.48
N THR A 629 -12.15 11.60 4.34
CA THR A 629 -10.79 11.48 3.81
C THR A 629 -10.52 12.55 2.77
N LEU A 630 -9.28 13.07 2.66
CA LEU A 630 -8.94 14.00 1.58
C LEU A 630 -9.33 13.47 0.18
N GLY A 631 -9.93 14.35 -0.63
CA GLY A 631 -10.22 14.06 -2.03
C GLY A 631 -8.96 13.80 -2.89
N ARG A 632 -9.14 13.27 -4.10
CA ARG A 632 -8.02 13.00 -5.04
C ARG A 632 -7.38 14.30 -5.53
N SER A 633 -6.20 14.22 -6.14
CA SER A 633 -5.71 15.34 -6.94
C SER A 633 -6.58 15.48 -8.18
N SER A 634 -7.10 16.68 -8.47
CA SER A 634 -7.88 16.95 -9.68
C SER A 634 -7.02 17.19 -10.92
N VAL A 635 -5.71 17.40 -10.72
CA VAL A 635 -4.77 17.82 -11.74
C VAL A 635 -3.43 17.11 -11.58
N PRO A 636 -2.67 16.91 -12.68
CA PRO A 636 -1.30 16.42 -12.62
C PRO A 636 -0.43 17.28 -11.71
N LEU A 637 0.66 16.71 -11.17
CA LEU A 637 1.64 17.48 -10.41
C LEU A 637 2.21 18.61 -11.29
N LYS A 638 2.02 19.87 -10.90
CA LYS A 638 2.61 20.99 -11.62
C LYS A 638 4.03 21.25 -11.14
N LEU A 639 5.00 21.12 -12.05
CA LEU A 639 6.40 21.37 -11.79
C LEU A 639 6.76 22.85 -11.98
N GLY A 640 7.68 23.33 -11.14
CA GLY A 640 8.34 24.62 -11.28
C GLY A 640 9.31 24.66 -12.45
N LYS A 641 9.83 25.85 -12.75
CA LYS A 641 10.79 26.05 -13.85
C LYS A 641 12.08 25.25 -13.65
N GLU A 642 12.60 25.20 -12.42
CA GLU A 642 13.82 24.47 -12.10
C GLU A 642 13.63 22.96 -12.23
N GLU A 643 12.54 22.40 -11.68
CA GLU A 643 12.19 20.98 -11.80
C GLU A 643 12.02 20.58 -13.28
N THR A 644 11.37 21.44 -14.08
CA THR A 644 11.23 21.23 -15.54
C THR A 644 12.61 21.16 -16.22
N GLN A 645 13.55 22.03 -15.84
CA GLN A 645 14.91 22.02 -16.39
C GLN A 645 15.71 20.79 -15.96
N ILE A 646 15.60 20.38 -14.69
CA ILE A 646 16.25 19.17 -14.17
C ILE A 646 15.77 17.95 -14.97
N LEU A 647 14.46 17.85 -15.20
CA LEU A 647 13.86 16.75 -15.93
C LEU A 647 14.34 16.70 -17.40
N ALA A 648 14.45 17.86 -18.07
CA ALA A 648 14.98 17.94 -19.42
C ALA A 648 16.44 17.44 -19.50
N SER A 649 17.30 17.87 -18.56
CA SER A 649 18.68 17.38 -18.48
C SER A 649 18.75 15.88 -18.17
N ALA A 650 17.87 15.37 -17.30
CA ALA A 650 17.79 13.94 -17.01
C ALA A 650 17.45 13.14 -18.28
N LYS A 651 16.48 13.62 -19.08
CA LYS A 651 16.11 12.99 -20.36
C LYS A 651 17.28 12.92 -21.34
N GLU A 652 18.01 14.01 -21.51
CA GLU A 652 19.19 14.04 -22.39
C GLU A 652 20.26 13.00 -21.98
N ILE A 653 20.47 12.81 -20.68
CA ILE A 653 21.40 11.82 -20.14
C ILE A 653 20.91 10.40 -20.42
N VAL A 654 19.63 10.11 -20.19
CA VAL A 654 19.02 8.79 -20.47
C VAL A 654 19.13 8.46 -21.95
N GLU A 655 18.81 9.40 -22.84
CA GLU A 655 18.97 9.22 -24.29
C GLU A 655 20.44 9.01 -24.68
N GLY A 656 21.37 9.67 -23.99
CA GLY A 656 22.81 9.47 -24.15
C GLY A 656 23.26 8.06 -23.75
N LEU A 657 22.79 7.55 -22.61
CA LEU A 657 23.02 6.18 -22.18
C LEU A 657 22.45 5.18 -23.19
N ASN A 658 21.23 5.42 -23.69
CA ASN A 658 20.60 4.53 -24.67
C ASN A 658 21.42 4.42 -25.96
N ARG A 659 21.89 5.56 -26.50
CA ARG A 659 22.78 5.58 -27.67
C ARG A 659 24.06 4.79 -27.42
N ARG A 660 24.65 4.89 -26.23
CA ARG A 660 25.84 4.11 -25.87
C ARG A 660 25.55 2.61 -25.78
N PHE A 661 24.45 2.21 -25.16
CA PHE A 661 24.13 0.79 -25.02
C PHE A 661 23.77 0.14 -26.36
N SER A 662 23.12 0.88 -27.25
CA SER A 662 22.67 0.37 -28.57
C SER A 662 23.79 -0.09 -29.51
N VAL A 663 25.05 0.30 -29.26
CA VAL A 663 26.20 -0.13 -30.07
C VAL A 663 26.91 -1.37 -29.52
N ASN A 664 26.52 -1.85 -28.33
CA ASN A 664 27.12 -2.99 -27.67
C ASN A 664 26.23 -4.23 -27.82
N THR A 665 26.85 -5.41 -27.92
CA THR A 665 26.15 -6.70 -27.92
C THR A 665 26.34 -7.39 -26.57
N PRO A 666 25.29 -7.98 -25.96
CA PRO A 666 25.43 -8.73 -24.72
C PRO A 666 26.47 -9.85 -24.83
N SER A 667 27.28 -10.03 -23.78
CA SER A 667 28.12 -11.22 -23.61
C SER A 667 27.25 -12.47 -23.44
N GLU A 668 27.74 -13.65 -23.85
CA GLU A 668 27.06 -14.93 -23.60
C GLU A 668 26.87 -15.20 -22.09
N ASN A 669 27.75 -14.66 -21.25
CA ASN A 669 27.69 -14.78 -19.79
C ASN A 669 27.00 -13.60 -19.11
N ALA A 670 26.39 -12.68 -19.87
CA ALA A 670 25.77 -11.50 -19.31
C ALA A 670 24.51 -11.86 -18.50
N ILE A 671 24.35 -11.15 -17.39
CA ILE A 671 23.15 -11.19 -16.55
C ILE A 671 22.32 -9.94 -16.84
N ALA A 672 21.01 -10.13 -16.95
CA ALA A 672 20.06 -9.04 -17.09
C ALA A 672 19.84 -8.34 -15.73
N LEU A 673 19.91 -7.01 -15.73
CA LEU A 673 19.64 -6.16 -14.59
C LEU A 673 18.67 -5.07 -15.00
N ASP A 674 17.50 -5.07 -14.37
CA ASP A 674 16.54 -4.00 -14.51
C ASP A 674 16.75 -2.98 -13.39
N VAL A 675 16.92 -1.73 -13.77
CA VAL A 675 17.16 -0.61 -12.87
C VAL A 675 16.05 0.41 -13.06
N VAL A 676 15.45 0.88 -11.98
CA VAL A 676 14.41 1.91 -12.00
C VAL A 676 14.88 3.13 -11.24
N ILE A 677 14.58 4.31 -11.79
CA ILE A 677 14.86 5.59 -11.13
C ILE A 677 13.54 6.22 -10.70
N PRO A 678 13.34 6.50 -9.41
CA PRO A 678 12.11 7.09 -8.93
C PRO A 678 11.84 8.47 -9.53
N PHE A 679 10.58 8.79 -9.81
CA PHE A 679 10.19 10.07 -10.40
C PHE A 679 10.63 11.27 -9.56
N ALA A 680 10.58 11.14 -8.22
CA ALA A 680 11.11 12.15 -7.31
C ALA A 680 12.59 12.48 -7.54
N ALA A 681 13.41 11.48 -7.88
CA ALA A 681 14.83 11.70 -8.19
C ALA A 681 15.00 12.43 -9.53
N LEU A 682 14.14 12.13 -10.51
CA LEU A 682 14.13 12.79 -11.81
C LEU A 682 13.73 14.27 -11.72
N ALA A 683 12.81 14.61 -10.82
CA ALA A 683 12.27 15.97 -10.72
C ALA A 683 13.05 16.87 -9.75
N HIS A 684 13.55 16.33 -8.63
CA HIS A 684 14.11 17.15 -7.53
C HIS A 684 15.62 17.05 -7.36
N ASN A 685 16.31 16.15 -8.07
CA ASN A 685 17.76 15.96 -7.90
C ASN A 685 18.52 16.19 -9.21
N ARG A 686 19.11 17.39 -9.34
CA ARG A 686 19.90 17.81 -10.52
C ARG A 686 21.03 16.86 -10.89
N ARG A 687 21.56 16.09 -9.94
CA ARG A 687 22.70 15.18 -10.17
C ARG A 687 22.32 13.70 -10.12
N ALA A 688 21.07 13.34 -9.83
CA ALA A 688 20.62 11.97 -9.68
C ALA A 688 20.98 11.09 -10.90
N VAL A 689 20.42 11.42 -12.06
CA VAL A 689 20.59 10.63 -13.28
C VAL A 689 22.02 10.71 -13.80
N LYS A 690 22.68 11.86 -13.66
CA LYS A 690 24.10 11.99 -14.00
C LYS A 690 24.97 11.09 -13.13
N GLY A 691 24.72 11.04 -11.83
CA GLY A 691 25.46 10.19 -10.89
C GLY A 691 25.28 8.70 -11.20
N VAL A 692 24.06 8.27 -11.48
CA VAL A 692 23.78 6.89 -11.94
C VAL A 692 24.50 6.60 -13.26
N SER A 693 24.42 7.52 -14.22
CA SER A 693 25.18 7.41 -15.48
C SER A 693 26.67 7.27 -15.22
N ASP A 694 27.28 8.20 -14.47
CA ASP A 694 28.71 8.19 -14.16
C ASP A 694 29.12 6.87 -13.49
N LEU A 695 28.34 6.37 -12.52
CA LEU A 695 28.58 5.08 -11.86
C LEU A 695 28.54 3.91 -12.85
N ILE A 696 27.54 3.85 -13.73
CA ILE A 696 27.47 2.84 -14.80
C ILE A 696 28.72 2.92 -15.68
N LEU A 697 29.14 4.12 -16.08
CA LEU A 697 30.28 4.29 -16.98
C LEU A 697 31.62 3.96 -16.31
N MET A 698 31.71 4.11 -14.98
CA MET A 698 32.93 3.86 -14.21
C MET A 698 33.02 2.42 -13.69
N ALA A 699 31.92 1.85 -13.21
CA ALA A 699 31.89 0.59 -12.48
C ALA A 699 31.59 -0.61 -13.39
N LEU A 700 30.90 -0.39 -14.52
CA LEU A 700 30.53 -1.47 -15.44
C LEU A 700 31.46 -1.53 -16.66
N PRO A 701 31.64 -2.71 -17.26
CA PRO A 701 32.47 -2.89 -18.44
C PRO A 701 32.11 -1.91 -19.58
N PRO A 702 33.09 -1.40 -20.36
CA PRO A 702 32.81 -0.48 -21.47
C PRO A 702 31.83 -1.04 -22.52
N ASN A 703 31.85 -2.36 -22.71
CA ASN A 703 30.99 -3.16 -23.58
C ASN A 703 29.65 -3.57 -22.95
N THR A 704 29.26 -3.01 -21.80
CA THR A 704 27.92 -3.24 -21.22
C THR A 704 26.85 -2.88 -22.26
N ALA A 705 26.03 -3.87 -22.62
CA ALA A 705 24.89 -3.70 -23.50
C ALA A 705 23.62 -3.45 -22.69
N GLY A 706 22.56 -2.96 -23.35
CA GLY A 706 21.31 -2.68 -22.68
C GLY A 706 20.42 -1.68 -23.41
N VAL A 707 19.38 -1.24 -22.72
CA VAL A 707 18.42 -0.23 -23.18
C VAL A 707 18.16 0.74 -22.03
N ALA A 708 18.19 2.03 -22.31
CA ALA A 708 17.78 3.06 -21.37
C ALA A 708 16.52 3.75 -21.90
N THR A 709 15.42 3.59 -21.19
CA THR A 709 14.08 3.97 -21.66
C THR A 709 13.56 5.17 -20.88
N TRP A 710 13.09 6.17 -21.63
CA TRP A 710 12.29 7.28 -21.12
C TRP A 710 10.85 7.11 -21.61
N THR A 711 9.96 6.65 -20.74
CA THR A 711 8.55 6.47 -21.11
C THR A 711 7.74 7.66 -20.61
N PRO A 712 7.17 8.51 -21.50
CA PRO A 712 6.31 9.60 -21.08
C PRO A 712 5.01 9.07 -20.46
N ILE A 713 4.60 9.63 -19.33
CA ILE A 713 3.39 9.24 -18.62
C ILE A 713 2.43 10.43 -18.61
N ASP A 714 1.31 10.31 -19.32
CA ASP A 714 0.28 11.34 -19.33
C ASP A 714 -0.37 11.50 -17.95
N GLU A 715 -0.80 12.73 -17.66
CA GLU A 715 -1.46 13.12 -16.41
C GLU A 715 -0.70 12.90 -15.09
N LEU A 716 0.54 12.40 -15.13
CA LEU A 716 1.38 12.25 -13.93
C LEU A 716 1.91 13.61 -13.45
N ALA A 717 2.49 14.40 -14.37
CA ALA A 717 3.01 15.73 -14.07
C ALA A 717 2.93 16.66 -15.30
N THR A 718 2.85 17.96 -15.06
CA THR A 718 2.90 19.01 -16.09
C THR A 718 4.06 19.95 -15.82
N GLY A 719 4.80 20.32 -16.86
CA GLY A 719 5.88 21.28 -16.80
C GLY A 719 5.39 22.69 -16.49
N SER A 720 6.33 23.59 -16.18
CA SER A 720 6.00 25.00 -15.92
C SER A 720 5.39 25.74 -17.13
N ASP A 721 5.58 25.20 -18.33
CA ASP A 721 5.02 25.64 -19.61
C ASP A 721 3.70 24.95 -20.00
N GLY A 722 3.22 24.01 -19.17
CA GLY A 722 2.02 23.20 -19.43
C GLY A 722 2.25 21.95 -20.27
N SER A 723 3.49 21.65 -20.68
CA SER A 723 3.82 20.41 -21.39
C SER A 723 3.70 19.18 -20.48
N ASN A 724 3.54 17.98 -21.06
CA ASN A 724 3.61 16.75 -20.26
C ASN A 724 5.04 16.56 -19.73
N ALA A 725 5.17 16.46 -18.40
CA ALA A 725 6.42 16.24 -17.70
C ALA A 725 6.41 14.94 -16.88
N GLY A 726 5.38 14.10 -17.02
CA GLY A 726 5.35 12.78 -16.44
C GLY A 726 6.31 11.84 -17.15
N ALA A 727 7.10 11.08 -16.38
CA ALA A 727 8.07 10.15 -16.93
C ALA A 727 8.24 8.93 -16.04
N PHE A 728 8.49 7.79 -16.69
CA PHE A 728 9.00 6.58 -16.09
C PHE A 728 10.36 6.28 -16.72
N VAL A 729 11.38 6.04 -15.89
CA VAL A 729 12.75 5.77 -16.37
C VAL A 729 13.21 4.42 -15.88
N SER A 730 13.61 3.57 -16.83
CA SER A 730 14.24 2.28 -16.59
C SER A 730 15.51 2.09 -17.41
N LEU A 731 16.43 1.31 -16.87
CA LEU A 731 17.65 0.86 -17.55
C LEU A 731 17.66 -0.66 -17.49
N GLN A 732 17.66 -1.33 -18.63
CA GLN A 732 17.77 -2.78 -18.75
C GLN A 732 19.18 -3.10 -19.22
N LEU A 733 20.04 -3.52 -18.30
CA LEU A 733 21.46 -3.71 -18.53
C LEU A 733 21.78 -5.20 -18.69
N SER A 734 22.69 -5.52 -19.60
CA SER A 734 23.29 -6.86 -19.75
C SER A 734 24.75 -6.78 -19.33
N VAL A 735 25.06 -7.29 -18.14
CA VAL A 735 26.37 -7.13 -17.50
C VAL A 735 27.04 -8.49 -17.33
N ASP A 736 28.27 -8.62 -17.81
CA ASP A 736 29.11 -9.81 -17.56
C ASP A 736 29.82 -9.65 -16.20
N PRO A 737 29.44 -10.43 -15.16
CA PRO A 737 29.99 -10.27 -13.82
C PRO A 737 31.51 -10.49 -13.77
N GLN A 738 32.07 -11.29 -14.69
CA GLN A 738 33.50 -11.61 -14.73
C GLN A 738 34.35 -10.44 -15.23
N GLN A 739 33.73 -9.45 -15.87
CA GLN A 739 34.40 -8.28 -16.45
C GLN A 739 34.26 -7.02 -15.58
N CYS A 740 33.47 -7.07 -14.51
CA CYS A 740 33.35 -5.97 -13.56
C CYS A 740 34.69 -5.78 -12.81
N GLY A 741 35.37 -4.66 -13.07
CA GLY A 741 36.77 -4.40 -12.66
C GLY A 741 37.05 -4.31 -11.15
N VAL A 742 36.09 -4.67 -10.30
CA VAL A 742 36.20 -4.69 -8.83
C VAL A 742 35.97 -6.09 -8.25
N LEU A 743 35.53 -7.07 -9.06
CA LEU A 743 35.32 -8.47 -8.65
C LEU A 743 36.53 -9.39 -8.95
N ALA A 744 37.62 -8.83 -9.47
CA ALA A 744 38.89 -9.52 -9.74
C ALA A 744 39.97 -9.17 -8.70
#